data_AF-A0A3D4ZZC2-F1
#
_entry.id   AF-A0A3D4ZZC2-F1
#
_cell.length_a   1.000
_cell.length_b   1.000
_cell.length_c   1.000
_cell.angle_alpha   90.00
_cell.angle_beta   90.00
_cell.angle_gamma   90.00
#
_symmetry.space_group_name_H-M   'P 1'
#
loop_
_entity.id
_entity.type
_entity.pdbx_description
1 polymer ?
#
loop_
_entity_poly.entity_id
_entity_poly.type
_entity_poly.pdbx_seq_one_letter_code
_entity_poly.pdbx_strand_id
1 'polypeptide(L)'
;MKRLSPVLGICLVLSVVVCAVLINSCHSGSDNPQVLTAAAQLRGDIDDDGQPSVGDAIGILRIVVGLDGANEAADADADGSTSVNDAIAVLRCVVGLAEWPLGEFRPPATRTIGPGVIVETDFTIGADDRVECLGDTTIQCETATIAGELYALPGAPGADGVDITIEADGDVVLTGELSAGDGGAGDPSGTGGDGGNGGSVTVNSANGDITIGAEVETTAGAPDSFLGAGDGGDGADGTLGGHGGDGGAVRIACLNGTLTFNQQPGLLHVGSGGDGGDATMTAAELEACGADVLRLQNGGGDGSVLIPSCDELVGVTLEDVGTDDEGHPYLVGVLDEGVGDGGDGGDAGDFTCVATAETSAWTAEVSTAVSHPSKTVEGDHGGNVSSGQAGKGESMTLDYSSDATADNAEGHSAVAIGGNGGHCIWEYTGGGVIKSWSAVIFGAYKMRSGDGGNATAKGGHGAAGSSCRGGTDGGTALAFAGNGGQVRVWDASIWDEDSIAVGKGGNAVATGGNGGPGGECCSPNIPNSSWGQGRTGAEGGLATAKGGHGGWSNAPSLEGPGGNATATGGNGGQGGMGEPGGSGGGCGTAPRCAAGKGDPDGTAVSDPGDRGETGATCPGSEIVPPDPDDTTGRTDPPNVPMRATKVSPTGSAVTAQGDDYETTSDAEGNYTFTGVEPGEYIIVPDGSVAATPYYWLPSIREVTKVEGEALIGMDFTRVEGAQYTVTVRVMDEDHDPVEGVDITLLAYSNRPDCFGVTGADGVAMIAGVWSGLYTVIVTPPAGLVSFPDTQQVMVTDANAWTVPLMLVEEE
;
A
#
# COMPACT_ATOMS: atom_id res chain seq x y z
N MET A 1 -12.68 -24.10 -32.73
CA MET A 1 -12.22 -24.12 -31.31
C MET A 1 -10.76 -23.70 -31.29
N LYS A 2 -10.47 -22.41 -31.09
CA LYS A 2 -9.10 -21.88 -30.99
C LYS A 2 -8.61 -22.15 -29.57
N ARG A 3 -7.44 -22.79 -29.44
CA ARG A 3 -6.80 -23.06 -28.15
C ARG A 3 -6.29 -21.74 -27.58
N LEU A 4 -6.76 -21.38 -26.39
CA LEU A 4 -6.25 -20.25 -25.63
C LEU A 4 -4.78 -20.49 -25.27
N SER A 5 -3.95 -19.44 -25.39
CA SER A 5 -2.54 -19.49 -25.05
C SER A 5 -2.33 -19.58 -23.53
N PRO A 6 -1.31 -20.31 -23.06
CA PRO A 6 -1.08 -20.57 -21.63
C PRO A 6 -0.92 -19.31 -20.78
N VAL A 7 -0.42 -18.20 -21.36
CA VAL A 7 -0.29 -16.90 -20.67
C VAL A 7 -1.64 -16.28 -20.33
N LEU A 8 -2.64 -16.41 -21.22
CA LEU A 8 -3.99 -15.91 -20.96
C LEU A 8 -4.73 -16.79 -19.94
N GLY A 9 -4.42 -18.09 -19.90
CA GLY A 9 -4.92 -19.00 -18.88
C GLY A 9 -4.38 -18.67 -17.48
N ILE A 10 -3.09 -18.30 -17.38
CA ILE A 10 -2.47 -17.91 -16.11
C ILE A 10 -3.04 -16.58 -15.60
N CYS A 11 -3.22 -15.57 -16.47
CA CYS A 11 -3.85 -14.30 -16.08
C CYS A 11 -5.32 -14.47 -15.67
N LEU A 12 -6.07 -15.36 -16.33
CA LEU A 12 -7.46 -15.64 -15.96
C LEU A 12 -7.54 -16.35 -14.59
N VAL A 13 -6.65 -17.31 -14.34
CA VAL A 13 -6.56 -18.01 -13.05
C VAL A 13 -6.11 -17.07 -11.93
N LEU A 14 -5.14 -16.17 -12.17
CA LEU A 14 -4.74 -15.14 -11.20
C LEU A 14 -5.88 -14.15 -10.94
N SER A 15 -6.63 -13.74 -11.95
CA SER A 15 -7.80 -12.86 -11.75
C SER A 15 -8.94 -13.54 -10.99
N VAL A 16 -9.15 -14.84 -11.21
CA VAL A 16 -10.15 -15.63 -10.47
C VAL A 16 -9.70 -15.88 -9.03
N VAL A 17 -8.40 -16.05 -8.77
CA VAL A 17 -7.86 -16.19 -7.41
C VAL A 17 -7.89 -14.85 -6.66
N VAL A 18 -7.60 -13.72 -7.30
CA VAL A 18 -7.72 -12.39 -6.68
C VAL A 18 -9.19 -12.02 -6.44
N CYS A 19 -10.10 -12.31 -7.38
CA CYS A 19 -11.53 -12.16 -7.14
C CYS A 19 -12.06 -13.13 -6.07
N ALA A 20 -11.52 -14.35 -5.95
CA ALA A 20 -11.88 -15.26 -4.87
C ALA A 20 -11.33 -14.83 -3.50
N VAL A 21 -10.27 -14.03 -3.43
CA VAL A 21 -9.79 -13.43 -2.16
C VAL A 21 -10.63 -12.22 -1.77
N LEU A 22 -11.15 -11.44 -2.74
CA LEU A 22 -12.03 -10.29 -2.47
C LEU A 22 -13.51 -10.66 -2.24
N ILE A 23 -13.95 -11.86 -2.67
CA ILE A 23 -15.33 -12.35 -2.46
C ILE A 23 -15.40 -13.34 -1.27
N ASN A 24 -14.26 -13.83 -0.76
CA ASN A 24 -14.20 -14.65 0.46
C ASN A 24 -13.66 -13.90 1.69
N SER A 25 -13.68 -12.55 1.71
CA SER A 25 -14.01 -11.86 2.96
C SER A 25 -15.51 -12.07 3.22
N CYS A 26 -15.88 -13.33 3.40
CA CYS A 26 -17.11 -13.70 4.05
C CYS A 26 -16.86 -13.32 5.50
N HIS A 27 -17.42 -12.18 5.91
CA HIS A 27 -17.74 -11.93 7.29
C HIS A 27 -18.34 -13.23 7.82
N SER A 28 -17.75 -13.74 8.90
CA SER A 28 -18.31 -14.87 9.62
C SER A 28 -19.48 -14.32 10.41
N GLY A 29 -20.48 -13.77 9.69
CA GLY A 29 -21.79 -13.55 10.24
C GLY A 29 -22.21 -14.87 10.87
N SER A 30 -22.80 -14.74 12.04
CA SER A 30 -23.49 -15.77 12.78
C SER A 30 -24.59 -16.41 11.92
N ASP A 31 -24.23 -17.15 10.88
CA ASP A 31 -25.02 -18.26 10.34
C ASP A 31 -24.97 -19.43 11.35
N ASN A 32 -25.05 -19.14 12.65
CA ASN A 32 -25.71 -20.08 13.51
C ASN A 32 -27.16 -19.99 13.04
N PRO A 33 -27.77 -21.07 12.53
CA PRO A 33 -29.20 -21.03 12.25
C PRO A 33 -29.81 -20.52 13.54
N GLN A 34 -30.40 -19.33 13.50
CA GLN A 34 -31.32 -18.89 14.52
C GLN A 34 -32.11 -20.13 14.89
N VAL A 35 -32.13 -20.51 16.16
CA VAL A 35 -33.16 -21.45 16.60
C VAL A 35 -34.45 -20.65 16.49
N LEU A 36 -34.95 -20.56 15.25
CA LEU A 36 -36.24 -20.01 14.92
C LEU A 36 -37.22 -20.96 15.59
N THR A 37 -37.94 -20.36 16.54
CA THR A 37 -39.08 -20.88 17.26
C THR A 37 -39.93 -21.78 16.37
N ALA A 38 -40.23 -23.00 16.82
CA ALA A 38 -40.95 -24.04 16.09
C ALA A 38 -42.45 -23.74 15.78
N ALA A 39 -42.87 -22.48 15.76
CA ALA A 39 -44.22 -22.05 15.40
C ALA A 39 -44.26 -21.24 14.09
N ALA A 40 -43.32 -21.48 13.19
CA ALA A 40 -43.40 -21.01 11.83
C ALA A 40 -44.49 -21.76 11.05
N GLN A 41 -45.47 -21.04 10.50
CA GLN A 41 -46.29 -21.60 9.43
C GLN A 41 -45.50 -21.59 8.12
N LEU A 42 -45.64 -22.66 7.35
CA LEU A 42 -44.89 -22.82 6.10
C LEU A 42 -45.49 -21.91 5.02
N ARG A 43 -44.65 -21.08 4.41
CA ARG A 43 -45.04 -20.28 3.26
C ARG A 43 -45.51 -21.19 2.13
N GLY A 44 -46.72 -20.94 1.69
CA GLY A 44 -47.38 -21.71 0.65
C GLY A 44 -48.09 -22.98 1.13
N ASP A 45 -48.20 -23.25 2.43
CA ASP A 45 -49.04 -24.29 3.02
C ASP A 45 -50.37 -23.67 3.49
N ILE A 46 -51.44 -23.85 2.71
CA ILE A 46 -52.73 -23.17 2.95
C ILE A 46 -53.64 -24.00 3.86
N ASP A 47 -53.43 -25.31 3.93
CA ASP A 47 -54.22 -26.22 4.75
C ASP A 47 -53.51 -26.77 5.99
N ASP A 48 -52.30 -26.28 6.27
CA ASP A 48 -51.47 -26.57 7.44
C ASP A 48 -51.17 -28.08 7.59
N ASP A 49 -51.02 -28.79 6.47
CA ASP A 49 -50.72 -30.23 6.46
C ASP A 49 -49.21 -30.55 6.45
N GLY A 50 -48.38 -29.51 6.35
CA GLY A 50 -46.92 -29.55 6.39
C GLY A 50 -46.28 -29.93 5.05
N GLN A 51 -47.05 -30.06 3.96
CA GLN A 51 -46.56 -30.51 2.66
C GLN A 51 -46.94 -29.52 1.55
N PRO A 52 -46.10 -29.38 0.51
CA PRO A 52 -46.52 -28.63 -0.67
C PRO A 52 -47.52 -29.45 -1.46
N SER A 53 -48.71 -28.92 -1.72
CA SER A 53 -49.74 -29.60 -2.50
C SER A 53 -50.32 -28.75 -3.64
N VAL A 54 -51.00 -29.42 -4.58
CA VAL A 54 -51.84 -28.72 -5.57
C VAL A 54 -53.03 -28.03 -4.88
N GLY A 55 -53.46 -28.54 -3.72
CA GLY A 55 -54.50 -27.94 -2.89
C GLY A 55 -54.11 -26.52 -2.46
N ASP A 56 -52.87 -26.34 -2.03
CA ASP A 56 -52.35 -25.05 -1.58
C ASP A 56 -52.24 -24.04 -2.72
N ALA A 57 -51.67 -24.47 -3.85
CA ALA A 57 -51.59 -23.62 -5.03
C ALA A 57 -53.00 -23.16 -5.51
N ILE A 58 -54.01 -24.04 -5.39
CA ILE A 58 -55.40 -23.66 -5.67
C ILE A 58 -55.93 -22.68 -4.61
N GLY A 59 -55.62 -22.91 -3.33
CA GLY A 59 -55.94 -22.00 -2.23
C GLY A 59 -55.42 -20.59 -2.48
N ILE A 60 -54.13 -20.46 -2.80
CA ILE A 60 -53.49 -19.20 -3.19
C ILE A 60 -54.22 -18.57 -4.39
N LEU A 61 -54.47 -19.32 -5.46
CA LEU A 61 -55.17 -18.78 -6.63
C LEU A 61 -56.59 -18.30 -6.30
N ARG A 62 -57.29 -18.94 -5.36
CA ARG A 62 -58.61 -18.49 -4.90
C ARG A 62 -58.52 -17.18 -4.13
N ILE A 63 -57.45 -16.95 -3.37
CA ILE A 63 -57.16 -15.66 -2.71
C ILE A 63 -56.87 -14.59 -3.76
N VAL A 64 -56.01 -14.88 -4.74
CA VAL A 64 -55.66 -13.97 -5.85
C VAL A 64 -56.89 -13.52 -6.63
N VAL A 65 -57.88 -14.39 -6.83
CA VAL A 65 -59.14 -14.04 -7.53
C VAL A 65 -60.24 -13.51 -6.60
N GLY A 66 -59.96 -13.31 -5.31
CA GLY A 66 -60.89 -12.77 -4.31
C GLY A 66 -62.06 -13.71 -3.97
N LEU A 67 -61.88 -15.02 -4.15
CA LEU A 67 -62.86 -16.05 -3.75
C LEU A 67 -62.70 -16.48 -2.30
N ASP A 68 -61.49 -16.35 -1.74
CA ASP A 68 -61.18 -16.57 -0.33
C ASP A 68 -60.58 -15.30 0.29
N GLY A 69 -60.59 -15.21 1.63
CA GLY A 69 -59.99 -14.11 2.37
C GLY A 69 -58.45 -14.14 2.29
N ALA A 70 -57.80 -13.01 2.57
CA ALA A 70 -56.35 -12.94 2.64
C ALA A 70 -55.82 -13.95 3.66
N ASN A 71 -54.73 -14.63 3.30
CA ASN A 71 -53.97 -15.53 4.16
C ASN A 71 -52.49 -15.20 3.94
N GLU A 72 -51.76 -15.00 5.03
CA GLU A 72 -50.33 -14.65 4.99
C GLU A 72 -49.48 -15.81 4.46
N ALA A 73 -49.90 -17.06 4.67
CA ALA A 73 -49.27 -18.24 4.07
C ALA A 73 -49.32 -18.20 2.53
N ALA A 74 -50.18 -17.38 1.93
CA ALA A 74 -50.33 -17.29 0.48
C ALA A 74 -49.28 -16.41 -0.21
N ASP A 75 -48.49 -15.63 0.53
CA ASP A 75 -47.29 -14.93 0.04
C ASP A 75 -46.09 -15.88 0.15
N ALA A 76 -46.07 -16.86 -0.77
CA ALA A 76 -45.14 -17.97 -0.74
C ALA A 76 -43.72 -17.60 -1.20
N ASP A 77 -43.56 -16.53 -1.99
CA ASP A 77 -42.24 -16.02 -2.39
C ASP A 77 -41.74 -14.81 -1.58
N ALA A 78 -42.51 -14.41 -0.56
CA ALA A 78 -42.18 -13.36 0.40
C ALA A 78 -41.93 -11.98 -0.23
N ASP A 79 -42.60 -11.67 -1.35
CA ASP A 79 -42.53 -10.36 -2.00
C ASP A 79 -43.47 -9.32 -1.34
N GLY A 80 -44.24 -9.75 -0.34
CA GLY A 80 -45.20 -8.93 0.38
C GLY A 80 -46.57 -8.86 -0.29
N SER A 81 -46.84 -9.69 -1.31
CA SER A 81 -48.11 -9.70 -2.03
C SER A 81 -48.55 -11.10 -2.46
N THR A 82 -49.81 -11.46 -2.15
CA THR A 82 -50.38 -12.72 -2.66
C THR A 82 -50.72 -12.61 -4.15
N SER A 83 -50.01 -13.36 -4.98
CA SER A 83 -50.04 -13.31 -6.43
C SER A 83 -50.06 -14.71 -7.08
N VAL A 84 -50.05 -14.74 -8.42
CA VAL A 84 -49.91 -16.00 -9.17
C VAL A 84 -48.50 -16.58 -9.02
N ASN A 85 -47.49 -15.75 -8.73
CA ASN A 85 -46.11 -16.21 -8.56
C ASN A 85 -45.98 -17.12 -7.32
N ASP A 86 -46.73 -16.84 -6.27
CA ASP A 86 -46.79 -17.65 -5.06
C ASP A 86 -47.32 -19.06 -5.32
N ALA A 87 -48.43 -19.15 -6.06
CA ALA A 87 -48.97 -20.44 -6.48
C ALA A 87 -47.98 -21.22 -7.36
N ILE A 88 -47.17 -20.51 -8.18
CA ILE A 88 -46.12 -21.11 -8.99
C ILE A 88 -44.96 -21.60 -8.11
N ALA A 89 -44.58 -20.85 -7.07
CA ALA A 89 -43.54 -21.24 -6.13
C ALA A 89 -43.90 -22.58 -5.47
N VAL A 90 -45.13 -22.71 -4.96
CA VAL A 90 -45.64 -23.97 -4.38
C VAL A 90 -45.65 -25.09 -5.40
N LEU A 91 -46.16 -24.86 -6.61
CA LEU A 91 -46.18 -25.88 -7.66
C LEU A 91 -44.78 -26.35 -8.05
N ARG A 92 -43.75 -25.49 -7.99
CA ARG A 92 -42.36 -25.88 -8.23
C ARG A 92 -41.87 -26.86 -7.16
N CYS A 93 -42.25 -26.69 -5.89
CA CYS A 93 -41.96 -27.65 -4.83
C CYS A 93 -42.71 -28.97 -5.07
N VAL A 94 -44.01 -28.93 -5.40
CA VAL A 94 -44.83 -30.11 -5.72
C VAL A 94 -44.21 -30.98 -6.83
N VAL A 95 -43.59 -30.36 -7.84
CA VAL A 95 -42.95 -31.08 -8.96
C VAL A 95 -41.45 -31.34 -8.78
N GLY A 96 -40.87 -31.00 -7.62
CA GLY A 96 -39.45 -31.22 -7.31
C GLY A 96 -38.48 -30.32 -8.09
N LEU A 97 -38.93 -29.12 -8.49
CA LEU A 97 -38.13 -28.09 -9.15
C LEU A 97 -37.66 -26.98 -8.20
N ALA A 98 -38.06 -27.05 -6.93
CA ALA A 98 -37.62 -26.21 -5.82
C ALA A 98 -37.62 -27.06 -4.53
N GLU A 99 -36.82 -26.67 -3.55
CA GLU A 99 -36.81 -27.30 -2.22
C GLU A 99 -38.03 -26.84 -1.41
N TRP A 100 -38.46 -27.67 -0.46
CA TRP A 100 -39.52 -27.37 0.49
C TRP A 100 -38.94 -27.51 1.91
N PRO A 101 -39.27 -26.62 2.85
CA PRO A 101 -40.22 -25.50 2.76
C PRO A 101 -39.75 -24.30 1.92
N LEU A 102 -40.70 -23.48 1.43
CA LEU A 102 -40.41 -22.23 0.69
C LEU A 102 -39.99 -21.07 1.59
N GLY A 103 -40.17 -21.23 2.89
CA GLY A 103 -39.93 -20.23 3.91
C GLY A 103 -40.98 -20.36 5.00
N GLU A 104 -40.87 -19.49 5.98
CA GLU A 104 -41.65 -19.52 7.20
C GLU A 104 -42.24 -18.12 7.45
N PHE A 105 -43.39 -18.05 8.14
CA PHE A 105 -43.94 -16.79 8.63
C PHE A 105 -44.57 -16.95 10.02
N ARG A 106 -44.60 -15.86 10.77
CA ARG A 106 -45.19 -15.79 12.11
C ARG A 106 -46.60 -15.17 12.00
N PRO A 107 -47.66 -15.83 12.52
CA PRO A 107 -49.03 -15.29 12.48
C PRO A 107 -49.18 -13.93 13.20
N PRO A 108 -50.34 -13.25 13.13
CA PRO A 108 -50.61 -12.04 13.93
C PRO A 108 -50.94 -12.36 15.39
N ALA A 109 -50.56 -11.46 16.31
CA ALA A 109 -50.79 -11.62 17.74
C ALA A 109 -52.29 -11.77 18.09
N THR A 110 -52.63 -12.63 19.05
CA THR A 110 -53.99 -12.76 19.58
C THR A 110 -54.36 -11.58 20.49
N ARG A 111 -53.37 -10.97 21.17
CA ARG A 111 -53.50 -9.69 21.88
C ARG A 111 -52.17 -8.93 21.91
N THR A 112 -52.26 -7.62 22.17
CA THR A 112 -51.09 -6.76 22.42
C THR A 112 -51.14 -6.20 23.84
N ILE A 113 -49.98 -6.01 24.46
CA ILE A 113 -49.80 -5.37 25.77
C ILE A 113 -48.65 -4.34 25.74
N GLY A 114 -48.54 -3.53 26.80
CA GLY A 114 -47.51 -2.50 26.91
C GLY A 114 -47.72 -1.27 26.00
N PRO A 115 -46.82 -0.28 26.06
CA PRO A 115 -45.68 -0.20 27.00
C PRO A 115 -46.12 0.17 28.43
N GLY A 116 -45.26 -0.10 29.41
CA GLY A 116 -45.41 0.24 30.82
C GLY A 116 -45.83 -0.94 31.70
N VAL A 117 -46.44 -0.62 32.85
CA VAL A 117 -46.80 -1.62 33.87
C VAL A 117 -48.19 -2.20 33.60
N ILE A 118 -48.25 -3.52 33.48
CA ILE A 118 -49.48 -4.33 33.43
C ILE A 118 -49.67 -5.00 34.79
N VAL A 119 -50.85 -4.88 35.39
CA VAL A 119 -51.16 -5.49 36.69
C VAL A 119 -52.29 -6.49 36.52
N GLU A 120 -52.00 -7.77 36.71
CA GLU A 120 -52.97 -8.86 36.65
C GLU A 120 -52.80 -9.75 37.89
N THR A 121 -53.88 -10.35 38.41
CA THR A 121 -53.72 -11.27 39.56
C THR A 121 -53.02 -12.55 39.12
N ASP A 122 -53.56 -13.23 38.12
CA ASP A 122 -52.94 -14.40 37.49
C ASP A 122 -52.69 -14.05 36.02
N PHE A 123 -51.43 -13.92 35.63
CA PHE A 123 -51.07 -13.64 34.24
C PHE A 123 -50.94 -14.95 33.48
N THR A 124 -51.85 -15.24 32.56
CA THR A 124 -51.88 -16.50 31.82
C THR A 124 -51.88 -16.27 30.31
N ILE A 125 -51.04 -17.02 29.61
CA ILE A 125 -51.01 -17.14 28.16
C ILE A 125 -51.22 -18.62 27.83
N GLY A 126 -52.36 -18.97 27.25
CA GLY A 126 -52.66 -20.33 26.83
C GLY A 126 -51.78 -20.77 25.65
N ALA A 127 -51.69 -22.08 25.42
CA ALA A 127 -50.86 -22.66 24.36
C ALA A 127 -51.12 -22.10 22.95
N ASP A 128 -52.35 -21.69 22.67
CA ASP A 128 -52.77 -21.11 21.39
C ASP A 128 -52.74 -19.56 21.38
N ASP A 129 -52.36 -18.93 22.51
CA ASP A 129 -52.35 -17.48 22.65
C ASP A 129 -50.98 -16.90 22.25
N ARG A 130 -51.01 -15.74 21.60
CA ARG A 130 -49.82 -15.04 21.11
C ARG A 130 -49.90 -13.58 21.54
N VAL A 131 -48.98 -13.15 22.39
CA VAL A 131 -49.03 -11.84 23.06
C VAL A 131 -47.81 -11.02 22.66
N GLU A 132 -48.06 -9.92 21.96
CA GLU A 132 -47.02 -8.98 21.56
C GLU A 132 -46.90 -7.81 22.55
N CYS A 133 -45.68 -7.50 22.96
CA CYS A 133 -45.31 -6.31 23.73
C CYS A 133 -44.94 -5.15 22.78
N LEU A 134 -45.71 -4.06 22.79
CA LEU A 134 -45.51 -2.91 21.89
C LEU A 134 -44.45 -1.90 22.36
N GLY A 135 -43.60 -2.30 23.31
CA GLY A 135 -42.60 -1.49 24.00
C GLY A 135 -42.31 -2.05 25.38
N ASP A 136 -41.36 -1.45 26.11
CA ASP A 136 -40.90 -1.97 27.41
C ASP A 136 -42.06 -2.27 28.34
N THR A 137 -42.15 -3.51 28.81
CA THR A 137 -43.32 -4.02 29.51
C THR A 137 -42.93 -4.66 30.83
N THR A 138 -43.58 -4.24 31.91
CA THR A 138 -43.46 -4.85 33.24
C THR A 138 -44.79 -5.46 33.64
N ILE A 139 -44.83 -6.78 33.83
CA ILE A 139 -46.00 -7.53 34.25
C ILE A 139 -45.91 -7.80 35.75
N GLN A 140 -46.80 -7.19 36.53
CA GLN A 140 -46.91 -7.41 37.97
C GLN A 140 -48.08 -8.35 38.26
N CYS A 141 -47.81 -9.48 38.90
CA CYS A 141 -48.84 -10.48 39.22
C CYS A 141 -48.63 -11.28 40.50
N GLU A 142 -49.64 -12.01 40.95
CA GLU A 142 -49.49 -13.04 41.99
C GLU A 142 -48.83 -14.28 41.38
N THR A 143 -49.30 -14.77 40.22
CA THR A 143 -48.66 -15.90 39.51
C THR A 143 -48.59 -15.65 38.01
N ALA A 144 -47.65 -16.30 37.32
CA ALA A 144 -47.53 -16.24 35.86
C ALA A 144 -47.45 -17.64 35.23
N THR A 145 -48.18 -17.86 34.14
CA THR A 145 -48.11 -19.09 33.34
C THR A 145 -48.09 -18.75 31.85
N ILE A 146 -47.00 -19.10 31.18
CA ILE A 146 -46.77 -18.81 29.77
C ILE A 146 -46.62 -20.14 29.04
N ALA A 147 -47.73 -20.60 28.45
CA ALA A 147 -47.77 -21.82 27.64
C ALA A 147 -47.79 -21.53 26.13
N GLY A 148 -48.25 -20.35 25.71
CA GLY A 148 -48.16 -19.85 24.34
C GLY A 148 -46.99 -18.87 24.18
N GLU A 149 -47.17 -17.80 23.41
CA GLU A 149 -46.10 -16.84 23.08
C GLU A 149 -46.27 -15.51 23.84
N LEU A 150 -45.19 -15.03 24.45
CA LEU A 150 -45.02 -13.66 24.92
C LEU A 150 -43.76 -13.08 24.28
N TYR A 151 -43.91 -12.19 23.31
CA TYR A 151 -42.79 -11.72 22.51
C TYR A 151 -42.83 -10.22 22.27
N ALA A 152 -41.71 -9.64 21.87
CA ALA A 152 -41.66 -8.31 21.27
C ALA A 152 -41.04 -8.37 19.87
N LEU A 153 -41.42 -7.42 19.02
CA LEU A 153 -40.84 -7.30 17.69
C LEU A 153 -39.48 -6.58 17.74
N PRO A 154 -38.62 -6.80 16.72
CA PRO A 154 -37.38 -6.05 16.58
C PRO A 154 -37.59 -4.53 16.52
N GLY A 155 -36.59 -3.80 17.00
CA GLY A 155 -36.52 -2.35 16.90
C GLY A 155 -36.57 -1.84 15.47
N ALA A 156 -37.08 -0.62 15.29
CA ALA A 156 -36.85 0.11 14.04
C ALA A 156 -35.34 0.38 13.84
N PRO A 157 -34.87 0.75 12.63
CA PRO A 157 -33.44 0.93 12.41
C PRO A 157 -32.74 1.82 13.45
N GLY A 158 -31.68 1.29 14.07
CA GLY A 158 -30.91 1.91 15.16
C GLY A 158 -31.64 2.09 16.48
N ALA A 159 -32.86 1.56 16.63
CA ALA A 159 -33.62 1.60 17.88
C ALA A 159 -33.38 0.34 18.70
N ASP A 160 -33.31 0.51 20.02
CA ASP A 160 -33.21 -0.60 20.96
C ASP A 160 -34.43 -1.53 20.86
N GLY A 161 -34.17 -2.80 21.11
CA GLY A 161 -35.16 -3.84 21.31
C GLY A 161 -35.92 -3.66 22.62
N VAL A 162 -37.10 -4.28 22.68
CA VAL A 162 -38.05 -4.10 23.78
C VAL A 162 -37.72 -5.01 24.96
N ASP A 163 -37.68 -4.42 26.16
CA ASP A 163 -37.54 -5.17 27.41
C ASP A 163 -38.85 -5.83 27.85
N ILE A 164 -38.77 -7.07 28.34
CA ILE A 164 -39.90 -7.76 28.99
C ILE A 164 -39.51 -8.14 30.42
N THR A 165 -40.27 -7.65 31.39
CA THR A 165 -40.09 -7.93 32.82
C THR A 165 -41.33 -8.58 33.42
N ILE A 166 -41.17 -9.68 34.15
CA ILE A 166 -42.19 -10.33 34.96
C ILE A 166 -41.81 -10.16 36.43
N GLU A 167 -42.72 -9.59 37.23
CA GLU A 167 -42.63 -9.42 38.68
C GLU A 167 -43.79 -10.17 39.34
N ALA A 168 -43.58 -11.44 39.67
CA ALA A 168 -44.55 -12.29 40.35
C ALA A 168 -44.30 -12.33 41.88
N ASP A 169 -45.37 -12.40 42.67
CA ASP A 169 -45.25 -12.71 44.11
C ASP A 169 -45.05 -14.21 44.35
N GLY A 170 -45.72 -15.06 43.58
CA GLY A 170 -45.71 -16.53 43.61
C GLY A 170 -45.11 -17.15 42.35
N ASP A 171 -45.57 -18.35 42.00
CA ASP A 171 -44.91 -19.19 40.99
C ASP A 171 -44.95 -18.61 39.57
N VAL A 172 -43.88 -18.82 38.82
CA VAL A 172 -43.78 -18.54 37.38
C VAL A 172 -43.49 -19.83 36.62
N VAL A 173 -44.34 -20.15 35.64
CA VAL A 173 -44.19 -21.34 34.79
C VAL A 173 -44.10 -20.90 33.33
N LEU A 174 -42.98 -21.22 32.67
CA LEU A 174 -42.72 -20.96 31.27
C LEU A 174 -42.54 -22.29 30.52
N THR A 175 -43.57 -22.69 29.77
CA THR A 175 -43.54 -23.87 28.91
C THR A 175 -43.72 -23.54 27.42
N GLY A 176 -44.04 -22.29 27.09
CA GLY A 176 -44.02 -21.74 25.73
C GLY A 176 -42.88 -20.74 25.53
N GLU A 177 -43.10 -19.71 24.71
CA GLU A 177 -42.10 -18.71 24.33
C GLU A 177 -42.19 -17.45 25.19
N LEU A 178 -41.03 -16.98 25.67
CA LEU A 178 -40.81 -15.65 26.22
C LEU A 178 -39.58 -15.03 25.53
N SER A 179 -39.79 -14.04 24.66
CA SER A 179 -38.72 -13.38 23.90
C SER A 179 -38.78 -11.86 23.97
N ALA A 180 -37.68 -11.22 24.36
CA ALA A 180 -37.51 -9.78 24.15
C ALA A 180 -37.30 -9.46 22.66
N GLY A 181 -37.33 -8.18 22.30
CA GLY A 181 -37.13 -7.74 20.92
C GLY A 181 -35.64 -7.53 20.62
N ASP A 182 -35.23 -7.82 19.38
CA ASP A 182 -33.89 -7.51 18.90
C ASP A 182 -33.70 -6.01 18.68
N GLY A 183 -32.45 -5.55 18.76
CA GLY A 183 -32.05 -4.22 18.34
C GLY A 183 -32.19 -4.06 16.82
N GLY A 184 -32.69 -2.92 16.39
CA GLY A 184 -32.79 -2.65 14.95
C GLY A 184 -31.42 -2.34 14.35
N ALA A 185 -31.11 -2.93 13.19
CA ALA A 185 -29.89 -2.61 12.45
C ALA A 185 -29.79 -1.11 12.14
N GLY A 186 -28.57 -0.59 12.07
CA GLY A 186 -28.29 0.81 11.85
C GLY A 186 -28.93 1.37 10.57
N ASP A 187 -29.31 2.65 10.60
CA ASP A 187 -29.82 3.32 9.42
C ASP A 187 -28.68 3.50 8.39
N PRO A 188 -28.78 2.92 7.18
CA PRO A 188 -27.77 3.11 6.13
C PRO A 188 -27.76 4.54 5.56
N SER A 189 -28.69 5.40 5.97
CA SER A 189 -28.71 6.80 5.56
C SER A 189 -27.64 7.62 6.30
N GLY A 190 -26.79 8.33 5.54
CA GLY A 190 -25.77 9.21 6.12
C GLY A 190 -24.39 8.56 6.22
N THR A 191 -23.75 8.61 7.40
CA THR A 191 -22.36 8.21 7.60
C THR A 191 -22.16 6.76 8.06
N GLY A 192 -23.25 6.01 8.24
CA GLY A 192 -23.32 4.72 8.95
C GLY A 192 -24.00 4.93 10.30
N GLY A 193 -25.25 4.49 10.44
CA GLY A 193 -26.01 4.58 11.70
C GLY A 193 -25.66 3.43 12.64
N ASP A 194 -25.67 3.67 13.95
CA ASP A 194 -25.44 2.62 14.95
C ASP A 194 -26.62 1.65 15.02
N GLY A 195 -26.33 0.39 15.31
CA GLY A 195 -27.33 -0.61 15.66
C GLY A 195 -27.91 -0.37 17.05
N GLY A 196 -29.18 -0.72 17.22
CA GLY A 196 -29.84 -0.67 18.53
C GLY A 196 -29.42 -1.83 19.43
N ASN A 197 -29.52 -1.67 20.74
CA ASN A 197 -29.23 -2.76 21.68
C ASN A 197 -30.39 -3.76 21.71
N GLY A 198 -30.11 -5.04 21.99
CA GLY A 198 -31.11 -6.07 22.21
C GLY A 198 -31.87 -5.88 23.51
N GLY A 199 -33.17 -6.19 23.51
CA GLY A 199 -34.02 -6.13 24.68
C GLY A 199 -33.71 -7.24 25.70
N SER A 200 -33.79 -6.94 26.98
CA SER A 200 -33.59 -7.90 28.06
C SER A 200 -34.89 -8.59 28.48
N VAL A 201 -34.76 -9.85 28.92
CA VAL A 201 -35.83 -10.56 29.65
C VAL A 201 -35.47 -10.63 31.12
N THR A 202 -36.40 -10.22 31.98
CA THR A 202 -36.26 -10.35 33.44
C THR A 202 -37.46 -11.10 34.03
N VAL A 203 -37.21 -12.17 34.78
CA VAL A 203 -38.24 -12.98 35.44
C VAL A 203 -37.96 -13.05 36.93
N ASN A 204 -38.80 -12.39 37.72
CA ASN A 204 -38.69 -12.34 39.17
C ASN A 204 -39.89 -13.02 39.84
N SER A 205 -39.62 -13.86 40.83
CA SER A 205 -40.59 -14.38 41.80
C SER A 205 -40.13 -14.07 43.22
N ALA A 206 -40.96 -13.34 43.98
CA ALA A 206 -40.59 -12.92 45.33
C ALA A 206 -40.64 -14.07 46.35
N ASN A 207 -41.67 -14.91 46.26
CA ASN A 207 -42.01 -15.96 47.24
C ASN A 207 -42.39 -17.31 46.60
N GLY A 208 -42.22 -17.48 45.29
CA GLY A 208 -42.55 -18.72 44.57
C GLY A 208 -41.37 -19.33 43.82
N ASP A 209 -41.67 -20.44 43.14
CA ASP A 209 -40.74 -21.17 42.28
C ASP A 209 -40.78 -20.64 40.84
N ILE A 210 -39.69 -20.84 40.09
CA ILE A 210 -39.62 -20.56 38.65
C ILE A 210 -39.32 -21.86 37.92
N THR A 211 -40.18 -22.23 36.97
CA THR A 211 -40.00 -23.40 36.10
C THR A 211 -39.91 -22.96 34.64
N ILE A 212 -38.84 -23.36 33.96
CA ILE A 212 -38.58 -23.04 32.55
C ILE A 212 -38.42 -24.35 31.76
N GLY A 213 -39.12 -24.48 30.65
CA GLY A 213 -39.17 -25.68 29.82
C GLY A 213 -40.24 -26.68 30.24
N ALA A 214 -40.50 -27.66 29.38
CA ALA A 214 -41.48 -28.73 29.62
C ALA A 214 -40.81 -30.11 29.81
N GLU A 215 -41.29 -30.92 30.77
CA GLU A 215 -40.79 -32.29 31.00
C GLU A 215 -41.24 -33.31 29.93
N VAL A 216 -42.29 -32.99 29.16
CA VAL A 216 -42.92 -33.85 28.14
C VAL A 216 -43.37 -32.95 27.00
N GLU A 217 -43.25 -33.42 25.74
CA GLU A 217 -43.79 -32.70 24.57
C GLU A 217 -45.19 -32.16 24.88
N THR A 218 -45.32 -30.86 24.66
CA THR A 218 -46.54 -30.09 24.86
C THR A 218 -47.64 -30.61 23.93
N THR A 219 -48.89 -30.22 24.21
CA THR A 219 -50.03 -30.55 23.34
C THR A 219 -49.71 -30.16 21.89
N ALA A 220 -50.02 -31.03 20.92
CA ALA A 220 -49.81 -30.74 19.49
C ALA A 220 -50.31 -29.34 19.13
N GLY A 221 -49.39 -28.43 18.78
CA GLY A 221 -49.67 -27.03 18.44
C GLY A 221 -49.14 -25.96 19.42
N ALA A 222 -48.68 -26.33 20.62
CA ALA A 222 -48.02 -25.38 21.51
C ALA A 222 -46.58 -25.08 21.04
N PRO A 223 -46.08 -23.84 21.18
CA PRO A 223 -44.71 -23.51 20.81
C PRO A 223 -43.70 -24.28 21.66
N ASP A 224 -42.52 -24.54 21.09
CA ASP A 224 -41.37 -25.03 21.84
C ASP A 224 -41.04 -24.04 22.96
N SER A 225 -40.68 -24.57 24.13
CA SER A 225 -40.31 -23.70 25.24
C SER A 225 -39.02 -22.94 24.92
N PHE A 226 -39.08 -21.62 25.01
CA PHE A 226 -38.00 -20.71 24.67
C PHE A 226 -37.98 -19.52 25.64
N LEU A 227 -36.80 -19.16 26.11
CA LEU A 227 -36.55 -17.97 26.92
C LEU A 227 -35.36 -17.21 26.31
N GLY A 228 -35.64 -16.13 25.59
CA GLY A 228 -34.64 -15.38 24.84
C GLY A 228 -34.62 -13.89 25.15
N ALA A 229 -33.43 -13.34 25.37
CA ALA A 229 -33.22 -11.90 25.20
C ALA A 229 -33.02 -11.56 23.71
N GLY A 230 -33.13 -10.30 23.32
CA GLY A 230 -32.89 -9.90 21.93
C GLY A 230 -31.40 -9.76 21.61
N ASP A 231 -31.04 -10.02 20.36
CA ASP A 231 -29.71 -9.71 19.82
C ASP A 231 -29.56 -8.20 19.58
N GLY A 232 -28.32 -7.71 19.62
CA GLY A 232 -27.97 -6.35 19.21
C GLY A 232 -28.05 -6.21 17.69
N GLY A 233 -28.49 -5.04 17.22
CA GLY A 233 -28.55 -4.74 15.79
C GLY A 233 -27.16 -4.46 15.22
N ASP A 234 -26.94 -4.83 13.96
CA ASP A 234 -25.69 -4.50 13.26
C ASP A 234 -25.60 -3.00 12.97
N GLY A 235 -24.40 -2.43 13.03
CA GLY A 235 -24.11 -1.10 12.54
C GLY A 235 -24.22 -1.02 11.01
N ALA A 236 -24.70 0.10 10.50
CA ALA A 236 -24.80 0.30 9.06
C ALA A 236 -23.46 0.65 8.43
N ASP A 237 -23.19 0.08 7.26
CA ASP A 237 -22.07 0.50 6.40
C ASP A 237 -22.17 2.00 6.06
N GLY A 238 -21.02 2.63 5.86
CA GLY A 238 -20.99 4.03 5.45
C GLY A 238 -19.60 4.59 5.30
N THR A 239 -19.49 5.92 5.35
CA THR A 239 -18.19 6.58 5.33
C THR A 239 -17.41 6.35 6.62
N LEU A 240 -18.10 6.21 7.74
CA LEU A 240 -17.52 5.98 9.06
C LEU A 240 -17.85 4.61 9.63
N GLY A 241 -18.83 3.90 9.06
CA GLY A 241 -19.45 2.73 9.68
C GLY A 241 -20.28 3.13 10.90
N GLY A 242 -21.26 2.31 11.27
CA GLY A 242 -21.98 2.39 12.53
C GLY A 242 -21.47 1.37 13.54
N HIS A 243 -21.63 1.66 14.83
CA HIS A 243 -21.37 0.67 15.87
C HIS A 243 -22.43 -0.43 15.88
N GLY A 244 -22.04 -1.66 16.21
CA GLY A 244 -22.98 -2.71 16.56
C GLY A 244 -23.60 -2.47 17.94
N GLY A 245 -24.86 -2.86 18.12
CA GLY A 245 -25.57 -2.75 19.40
C GLY A 245 -25.24 -3.90 20.35
N ASP A 246 -25.35 -3.68 21.66
CA ASP A 246 -25.11 -4.71 22.67
C ASP A 246 -26.26 -5.72 22.73
N GLY A 247 -25.97 -6.97 23.07
CA GLY A 247 -26.97 -8.01 23.28
C GLY A 247 -27.76 -7.84 24.58
N GLY A 248 -29.04 -8.21 24.55
CA GLY A 248 -29.91 -8.23 25.72
C GLY A 248 -29.59 -9.35 26.71
N ALA A 249 -29.87 -9.14 28.00
CA ALA A 249 -29.57 -10.14 29.03
C ALA A 249 -30.81 -10.93 29.45
N VAL A 250 -30.60 -12.17 29.92
CA VAL A 250 -31.64 -12.97 30.59
C VAL A 250 -31.37 -12.97 32.10
N ARG A 251 -32.31 -12.43 32.88
CA ARG A 251 -32.20 -12.31 34.34
C ARG A 251 -33.33 -13.08 35.01
N ILE A 252 -33.01 -13.98 35.94
CA ILE A 252 -33.99 -14.82 36.62
C ILE A 252 -33.75 -14.78 38.12
N ALA A 253 -34.75 -14.43 38.92
CA ALA A 253 -34.62 -14.39 40.37
C ALA A 253 -35.81 -15.00 41.11
N CYS A 254 -35.57 -16.06 41.89
CA CYS A 254 -36.49 -16.64 42.88
C CYS A 254 -35.75 -16.91 44.19
N LEU A 255 -35.34 -15.84 44.88
CA LEU A 255 -34.42 -15.90 46.04
C LEU A 255 -34.88 -16.78 47.20
N ASN A 256 -36.19 -17.04 47.31
CA ASN A 256 -36.78 -17.87 48.36
C ASN A 256 -37.37 -19.19 47.82
N GLY A 257 -37.15 -19.50 46.54
CA GLY A 257 -37.74 -20.63 45.84
C GLY A 257 -36.74 -21.43 45.02
N THR A 258 -37.28 -22.38 44.27
CA THR A 258 -36.57 -23.29 43.39
C THR A 258 -36.61 -22.75 41.96
N LEU A 259 -35.46 -22.72 41.30
CA LEU A 259 -35.36 -22.53 39.85
C LEU A 259 -35.18 -23.90 39.18
N THR A 260 -36.11 -24.28 38.30
CA THR A 260 -36.07 -25.56 37.57
C THR A 260 -35.92 -25.31 36.07
N PHE A 261 -34.89 -25.94 35.47
CA PHE A 261 -34.73 -26.01 34.03
C PHE A 261 -35.08 -27.42 33.53
N ASN A 262 -36.16 -27.54 32.76
CA ASN A 262 -36.47 -28.73 32.00
C ASN A 262 -35.76 -28.62 30.65
N GLN A 263 -34.50 -29.06 30.63
CA GLN A 263 -33.58 -28.81 29.53
C GLN A 263 -34.02 -29.46 28.23
N GLN A 264 -33.96 -28.68 27.15
CA GLN A 264 -34.10 -29.10 25.76
C GLN A 264 -33.20 -28.23 24.87
N PRO A 265 -32.80 -28.71 23.68
CA PRO A 265 -32.06 -27.89 22.75
C PRO A 265 -32.81 -26.59 22.41
N GLY A 266 -32.11 -25.45 22.43
CA GLY A 266 -32.67 -24.14 22.10
C GLY A 266 -33.57 -23.52 23.16
N LEU A 267 -33.58 -24.03 24.41
CA LEU A 267 -34.41 -23.50 25.48
C LEU A 267 -34.09 -22.06 25.85
N LEU A 268 -32.82 -21.67 25.80
CA LEU A 268 -32.33 -20.37 26.28
C LEU A 268 -31.56 -19.63 25.19
N HIS A 269 -31.81 -18.33 25.06
CA HIS A 269 -31.02 -17.46 24.21
C HIS A 269 -30.60 -16.21 24.98
N VAL A 270 -29.31 -15.93 25.02
CA VAL A 270 -28.77 -14.68 25.57
C VAL A 270 -28.39 -13.80 24.40
N GLY A 271 -28.72 -12.51 24.46
CA GLY A 271 -28.48 -11.61 23.35
C GLY A 271 -27.00 -11.54 23.00
N SER A 272 -26.72 -11.72 21.72
CA SER A 272 -25.41 -11.51 21.09
C SER A 272 -25.27 -10.03 20.73
N GLY A 273 -24.05 -9.52 20.70
CA GLY A 273 -23.78 -8.19 20.18
C GLY A 273 -23.82 -8.17 18.65
N GLY A 274 -24.31 -7.07 18.08
CA GLY A 274 -24.34 -6.86 16.62
C GLY A 274 -22.97 -6.50 16.06
N ASP A 275 -22.75 -6.77 14.78
CA ASP A 275 -21.50 -6.43 14.09
C ASP A 275 -21.42 -4.92 13.81
N GLY A 276 -20.21 -4.36 13.76
CA GLY A 276 -19.98 -3.00 13.30
C GLY A 276 -20.07 -2.89 11.78
N GLY A 277 -20.50 -1.73 11.28
CA GLY A 277 -20.62 -1.47 9.84
C GLY A 277 -19.28 -1.13 9.18
N ASP A 278 -19.12 -1.53 7.92
CA ASP A 278 -17.89 -1.26 7.17
C ASP A 278 -17.77 0.24 6.82
N ALA A 279 -16.56 0.76 6.96
CA ALA A 279 -16.23 2.15 6.72
C ALA A 279 -15.40 2.30 5.43
N THR A 280 -15.90 3.05 4.46
CA THR A 280 -15.18 3.31 3.20
C THR A 280 -15.04 4.80 2.92
N MET A 281 -13.81 5.23 2.65
CA MET A 281 -13.50 6.62 2.29
C MET A 281 -12.57 6.72 1.08
N THR A 282 -12.66 7.82 0.36
CA THR A 282 -11.59 8.31 -0.53
C THR A 282 -10.55 9.08 0.26
N ALA A 283 -9.33 9.18 -0.29
CA ALA A 283 -8.27 10.03 0.28
C ALA A 283 -8.72 11.48 0.52
N ALA A 284 -9.50 12.05 -0.40
CA ALA A 284 -10.01 13.41 -0.29
C ALA A 284 -11.01 13.58 0.87
N GLU A 285 -11.87 12.59 1.10
CA GLU A 285 -12.82 12.58 2.22
C GLU A 285 -12.08 12.48 3.57
N LEU A 286 -11.07 11.61 3.64
CA LEU A 286 -10.24 11.46 4.83
C LEU A 286 -9.46 12.75 5.17
N GLU A 287 -8.97 13.47 4.15
CA GLU A 287 -8.33 14.78 4.35
C GLU A 287 -9.34 15.84 4.81
N ALA A 288 -10.57 15.80 4.30
CA ALA A 288 -11.64 16.73 4.66
C ALA A 288 -12.13 16.56 6.11
N CYS A 289 -11.93 15.40 6.74
CA CYS A 289 -12.25 15.17 8.15
C CYS A 289 -11.49 16.13 9.11
N GLY A 290 -10.38 16.74 8.67
CA GLY A 290 -9.68 17.82 9.38
C GLY A 290 -8.96 17.41 10.68
N ALA A 291 -9.18 16.18 11.18
CA ALA A 291 -8.46 15.61 12.29
C ALA A 291 -7.13 14.98 11.84
N ASP A 292 -6.09 15.10 12.66
CA ASP A 292 -4.80 14.43 12.44
C ASP A 292 -4.86 12.94 12.82
N VAL A 293 -5.77 12.59 13.74
CA VAL A 293 -6.11 11.22 14.15
C VAL A 293 -7.61 11.03 14.02
N LEU A 294 -8.04 10.15 13.13
CA LEU A 294 -9.41 9.68 13.02
C LEU A 294 -9.54 8.38 13.82
N ARG A 295 -10.45 8.39 14.81
CA ARG A 295 -10.86 7.16 15.51
C ARG A 295 -12.20 6.77 14.94
N LEU A 296 -12.29 5.55 14.45
CA LEU A 296 -13.53 5.01 13.96
C LEU A 296 -14.40 4.58 15.13
N GLN A 297 -15.69 4.53 14.84
CA GLN A 297 -16.77 4.34 15.79
C GLN A 297 -17.71 3.28 15.20
N ASN A 298 -17.12 2.15 14.82
CA ASN A 298 -17.77 1.01 14.18
C ASN A 298 -17.30 -0.30 14.84
N GLY A 299 -17.00 -0.25 16.14
CA GLY A 299 -16.79 -1.44 16.96
C GLY A 299 -18.04 -2.34 16.99
N GLY A 300 -17.83 -3.61 17.26
CA GLY A 300 -18.92 -4.56 17.47
C GLY A 300 -19.50 -4.48 18.88
N GLY A 301 -20.77 -4.85 19.03
CA GLY A 301 -21.49 -4.80 20.31
C GLY A 301 -21.07 -5.92 21.26
N ASP A 302 -21.22 -5.68 22.56
CA ASP A 302 -20.92 -6.69 23.59
C ASP A 302 -22.03 -7.76 23.63
N GLY A 303 -21.64 -9.02 23.80
CA GLY A 303 -22.55 -10.11 24.12
C GLY A 303 -22.97 -10.08 25.59
N SER A 304 -24.17 -10.58 25.88
CA SER A 304 -24.75 -10.47 27.22
C SER A 304 -24.51 -11.70 28.10
N VAL A 305 -25.28 -11.83 29.18
CA VAL A 305 -25.12 -12.91 30.18
C VAL A 305 -26.46 -13.43 30.70
N LEU A 306 -26.50 -14.72 31.06
CA LEU A 306 -27.55 -15.31 31.90
C LEU A 306 -27.23 -15.09 33.39
N ILE A 307 -28.15 -14.49 34.13
CA ILE A 307 -27.98 -14.20 35.58
C ILE A 307 -29.14 -14.85 36.36
N PRO A 308 -28.98 -16.09 36.85
CA PRO A 308 -29.94 -16.72 37.75
C PRO A 308 -29.65 -16.40 39.22
N SER A 309 -30.67 -16.38 40.06
CA SER A 309 -30.55 -16.16 41.50
C SER A 309 -31.69 -16.86 42.25
N CYS A 310 -31.41 -17.97 42.91
CA CYS A 310 -32.41 -18.81 43.59
C CYS A 310 -31.92 -19.38 44.93
N ASP A 311 -32.80 -20.00 45.73
CA ASP A 311 -32.37 -20.77 46.91
C ASP A 311 -31.91 -22.19 46.52
N GLU A 312 -32.61 -22.81 45.57
CA GLU A 312 -32.31 -24.13 45.03
C GLU A 312 -32.36 -24.10 43.49
N LEU A 313 -31.40 -24.78 42.84
CA LEU A 313 -31.30 -24.89 41.38
C LEU A 313 -31.43 -26.37 40.99
N VAL A 314 -32.41 -26.67 40.12
CA VAL A 314 -32.79 -28.03 39.71
C VAL A 314 -32.79 -28.14 38.18
N GLY A 315 -32.50 -29.35 37.69
CA GLY A 315 -32.55 -29.64 36.26
C GLY A 315 -31.23 -29.39 35.53
N VAL A 316 -30.20 -28.91 36.22
CA VAL A 316 -28.83 -28.71 35.71
C VAL A 316 -27.84 -29.62 36.43
N THR A 317 -26.68 -29.86 35.83
CA THR A 317 -25.58 -30.54 36.52
C THR A 317 -24.87 -29.53 37.44
N LEU A 318 -24.78 -29.82 38.74
CA LEU A 318 -24.09 -28.96 39.70
C LEU A 318 -22.64 -29.40 39.89
N GLU A 319 -21.71 -28.49 39.66
CA GLU A 319 -20.28 -28.69 39.90
C GLU A 319 -19.79 -27.83 41.07
N ASP A 320 -19.03 -28.44 41.99
CA ASP A 320 -18.40 -27.76 43.13
C ASP A 320 -17.07 -27.15 42.69
N VAL A 321 -17.01 -25.82 42.69
CA VAL A 321 -15.87 -25.04 42.20
C VAL A 321 -15.07 -24.38 43.32
N GLY A 322 -15.31 -24.79 44.58
CA GLY A 322 -14.54 -24.34 45.72
C GLY A 322 -15.43 -23.83 46.85
N THR A 323 -14.83 -23.11 47.79
CA THR A 323 -15.55 -22.54 48.93
C THR A 323 -15.17 -21.09 49.15
N ASP A 324 -16.10 -20.27 49.62
CA ASP A 324 -15.81 -18.91 50.07
C ASP A 324 -14.94 -18.90 51.35
N ASP A 325 -14.51 -17.70 51.76
CA ASP A 325 -13.71 -17.50 52.98
C ASP A 325 -14.44 -17.97 54.26
N GLU A 326 -15.75 -18.19 54.17
CA GLU A 326 -16.66 -18.60 55.24
C GLU A 326 -16.98 -20.11 55.20
N GLY A 327 -16.47 -20.83 54.18
CA GLY A 327 -16.60 -22.27 53.99
C GLY A 327 -17.87 -22.71 53.26
N HIS A 328 -18.62 -21.81 52.65
CA HIS A 328 -19.78 -22.16 51.81
C HIS A 328 -19.31 -22.62 50.42
N PRO A 329 -19.87 -23.70 49.85
CA PRO A 329 -19.49 -24.17 48.53
C PRO A 329 -19.97 -23.20 47.44
N TYR A 330 -19.10 -22.93 46.48
CA TYR A 330 -19.44 -22.32 45.21
C TYR A 330 -19.88 -23.43 44.27
N LEU A 331 -21.13 -23.32 43.79
CA LEU A 331 -21.70 -24.28 42.87
C LEU A 331 -21.96 -23.59 41.53
N VAL A 332 -21.51 -24.21 40.44
CA VAL A 332 -21.80 -23.80 39.07
C VAL A 332 -22.84 -24.75 38.49
N GLY A 333 -23.91 -24.18 37.92
CA GLY A 333 -24.91 -24.94 37.17
C GLY A 333 -24.48 -25.08 35.71
N VAL A 334 -24.31 -26.31 35.25
CA VAL A 334 -23.95 -26.67 33.88
C VAL A 334 -25.17 -27.19 33.13
N LEU A 335 -25.53 -26.49 32.07
CA LEU A 335 -26.55 -26.89 31.10
C LEU A 335 -25.98 -27.88 30.08
N ASP A 336 -26.84 -28.73 29.53
CA ASP A 336 -26.49 -29.69 28.48
C ASP A 336 -26.15 -28.95 27.17
N GLU A 337 -25.34 -29.59 26.32
CA GLU A 337 -24.94 -29.01 25.04
C GLU A 337 -26.17 -28.70 24.16
N GLY A 338 -26.19 -27.49 23.60
CA GLY A 338 -27.27 -27.01 22.74
C GLY A 338 -28.49 -26.48 23.48
N VAL A 339 -28.53 -26.52 24.83
CA VAL A 339 -29.67 -26.01 25.61
C VAL A 339 -29.79 -24.49 25.53
N GLY A 340 -28.68 -23.78 25.38
CA GLY A 340 -28.76 -22.38 25.02
C GLY A 340 -27.64 -21.91 24.10
N ASP A 341 -27.90 -20.77 23.49
CA ASP A 341 -27.07 -20.10 22.51
C ASP A 341 -26.98 -18.58 22.77
N GLY A 342 -26.20 -17.90 21.93
CA GLY A 342 -25.97 -16.47 21.99
C GLY A 342 -25.00 -16.04 23.09
N GLY A 343 -24.97 -14.74 23.37
CA GLY A 343 -23.97 -14.10 24.22
C GLY A 343 -22.61 -13.90 23.52
N ASP A 344 -22.55 -14.13 22.21
CA ASP A 344 -21.39 -13.82 21.38
C ASP A 344 -21.27 -12.30 21.19
N GLY A 345 -20.05 -11.80 20.97
CA GLY A 345 -19.77 -10.38 20.74
C GLY A 345 -19.59 -10.12 19.26
N GLY A 346 -20.06 -8.96 18.78
CA GLY A 346 -20.00 -8.60 17.37
C GLY A 346 -18.57 -8.27 16.91
N ASP A 347 -18.26 -8.58 15.66
CA ASP A 347 -17.03 -8.14 15.01
C ASP A 347 -17.09 -6.62 14.76
N ALA A 348 -15.96 -5.92 14.88
CA ALA A 348 -15.88 -4.53 14.42
C ALA A 348 -15.86 -4.49 12.88
N GLY A 349 -16.49 -3.46 12.31
CA GLY A 349 -16.52 -3.26 10.85
C GLY A 349 -15.13 -2.88 10.32
N ASP A 350 -14.83 -3.23 9.07
CA ASP A 350 -13.52 -2.97 8.47
C ASP A 350 -13.45 -1.57 7.85
N PHE A 351 -12.26 -0.94 7.89
CA PHE A 351 -12.01 0.34 7.22
C PHE A 351 -11.15 0.20 5.99
N THR A 352 -11.62 0.82 4.90
CA THR A 352 -10.85 0.96 3.66
C THR A 352 -10.80 2.40 3.17
N CYS A 353 -9.59 2.93 3.06
CA CYS A 353 -9.28 4.15 2.33
C CYS A 353 -8.36 3.85 1.15
N VAL A 354 -8.81 4.20 -0.06
CA VAL A 354 -8.01 4.10 -1.28
C VAL A 354 -7.92 5.46 -1.95
N ALA A 355 -6.71 5.87 -2.32
CA ALA A 355 -6.50 7.04 -3.15
C ALA A 355 -7.17 6.85 -4.52
N THR A 356 -8.17 7.69 -4.79
CA THR A 356 -8.68 7.86 -6.15
C THR A 356 -7.65 8.68 -6.92
N ALA A 357 -7.25 8.24 -8.12
CA ALA A 357 -6.40 9.05 -8.99
C ALA A 357 -7.07 10.42 -9.20
N GLU A 358 -6.54 11.45 -8.54
CA GLU A 358 -6.98 12.82 -8.69
C GLU A 358 -6.77 13.21 -10.16
N THR A 359 -7.85 13.22 -10.94
CA THR A 359 -7.87 13.82 -12.28
C THR A 359 -8.00 15.34 -12.16
N SER A 360 -7.29 15.96 -11.23
CA SER A 360 -7.34 17.40 -11.05
C SER A 360 -6.32 18.06 -11.96
N ALA A 361 -6.83 18.60 -13.06
CA ALA A 361 -6.13 19.48 -13.99
C ALA A 361 -5.68 20.77 -13.27
N TRP A 362 -4.59 20.70 -12.50
CA TRP A 362 -3.94 21.90 -11.96
C TRP A 362 -2.98 22.46 -13.00
N THR A 363 -3.36 23.61 -13.53
CA THR A 363 -2.52 24.41 -14.43
C THR A 363 -1.19 24.72 -13.75
N ALA A 364 -0.10 24.48 -14.49
CA ALA A 364 1.28 24.76 -14.12
C ALA A 364 1.50 26.24 -13.75
N GLU A 365 1.10 26.64 -12.55
CA GLU A 365 1.70 27.76 -11.85
C GLU A 365 2.57 27.21 -10.72
N VAL A 366 3.72 27.85 -10.55
CA VAL A 366 4.83 27.46 -9.68
C VAL A 366 4.34 27.27 -8.23
N SER A 367 3.97 26.04 -7.87
CA SER A 367 3.59 25.66 -6.51
C SER A 367 4.86 25.39 -5.69
N THR A 368 4.96 26.04 -4.54
CA THR A 368 5.92 25.70 -3.48
C THR A 368 5.63 24.28 -2.97
N ALA A 369 6.66 23.49 -2.66
CA ALA A 369 6.50 22.15 -2.07
C ALA A 369 5.44 22.18 -0.95
N VAL A 370 4.34 21.45 -1.15
CA VAL A 370 3.29 21.28 -0.15
C VAL A 370 3.59 19.95 0.54
N SER A 371 3.91 20.03 1.82
CA SER A 371 4.05 18.85 2.68
C SER A 371 2.65 18.36 3.04
N HIS A 372 2.36 17.10 2.73
CA HIS A 372 1.09 16.48 3.11
C HIS A 372 1.16 15.99 4.56
N PRO A 373 0.23 16.40 5.44
CA PRO A 373 0.22 15.95 6.82
C PRO A 373 -0.02 14.44 6.89
N SER A 374 0.63 13.76 7.84
CA SER A 374 0.37 12.35 8.12
C SER A 374 -1.03 12.18 8.72
N LYS A 375 -1.88 11.35 8.12
CA LYS A 375 -3.16 10.95 8.71
C LYS A 375 -3.00 9.64 9.46
N THR A 376 -3.45 9.63 10.71
CA THR A 376 -3.56 8.41 11.53
C THR A 376 -5.01 7.99 11.59
N VAL A 377 -5.28 6.72 11.28
CA VAL A 377 -6.59 6.12 11.49
C VAL A 377 -6.42 4.94 12.43
N GLU A 378 -7.23 4.95 13.49
CA GLU A 378 -7.25 3.97 14.57
C GLU A 378 -8.59 3.26 14.54
N GLY A 379 -8.53 1.95 14.35
CA GLY A 379 -9.70 1.10 14.31
C GLY A 379 -10.20 0.70 15.70
N ASP A 380 -11.45 0.28 15.76
CA ASP A 380 -12.15 -0.03 16.98
C ASP A 380 -12.18 -1.53 17.32
N HIS A 381 -12.64 -1.84 18.52
CA HIS A 381 -12.53 -3.14 19.16
C HIS A 381 -13.72 -4.02 18.80
N GLY A 382 -13.50 -5.33 18.76
CA GLY A 382 -14.60 -6.29 18.74
C GLY A 382 -15.31 -6.37 20.09
N GLY A 383 -16.56 -6.83 20.05
CA GLY A 383 -17.43 -6.97 21.22
C GLY A 383 -16.90 -7.94 22.25
N ASN A 384 -17.03 -7.60 23.53
CA ASN A 384 -16.67 -8.43 24.66
C ASN A 384 -17.80 -9.37 25.05
N VAL A 385 -17.45 -10.47 25.70
CA VAL A 385 -18.44 -11.46 26.15
C VAL A 385 -18.10 -11.99 27.53
N SER A 386 -19.15 -12.47 28.21
CA SER A 386 -19.00 -13.21 29.47
C SER A 386 -18.86 -14.72 29.26
N SER A 387 -19.39 -15.23 28.14
CA SER A 387 -19.38 -16.62 27.69
C SER A 387 -19.52 -16.63 26.16
N GLY A 388 -18.99 -17.64 25.49
CA GLY A 388 -19.07 -17.74 24.03
C GLY A 388 -17.85 -17.14 23.31
N GLN A 389 -18.09 -16.57 22.13
CA GLN A 389 -17.09 -16.01 21.23
C GLN A 389 -17.15 -14.48 21.21
N ALA A 390 -16.06 -13.84 21.61
CA ALA A 390 -15.88 -12.40 21.46
C ALA A 390 -15.54 -12.02 20.01
N GLY A 391 -15.90 -10.80 19.64
CA GLY A 391 -15.74 -10.30 18.28
C GLY A 391 -14.32 -9.90 17.92
N LYS A 392 -14.01 -9.89 16.63
CA LYS A 392 -12.71 -9.46 16.08
C LYS A 392 -12.59 -7.94 16.08
N GLY A 393 -11.35 -7.47 16.22
CA GLY A 393 -11.03 -6.05 16.06
C GLY A 393 -10.98 -5.63 14.59
N GLU A 394 -11.22 -4.34 14.35
CA GLU A 394 -11.33 -3.76 13.01
C GLU A 394 -10.03 -3.88 12.21
N SER A 395 -10.13 -4.35 10.96
CA SER A 395 -9.00 -4.31 10.03
C SER A 395 -8.95 -2.98 9.28
N MET A 396 -7.75 -2.42 9.23
CA MET A 396 -7.48 -1.10 8.66
C MET A 396 -6.70 -1.22 7.35
N THR A 397 -7.20 -0.58 6.30
CA THR A 397 -6.48 -0.40 5.04
C THR A 397 -6.39 1.07 4.65
N LEU A 398 -5.17 1.60 4.59
CA LEU A 398 -4.85 2.91 4.02
C LEU A 398 -3.90 2.75 2.85
N ASP A 399 -4.39 3.06 1.64
CA ASP A 399 -3.61 2.95 0.41
C ASP A 399 -3.54 4.30 -0.35
N TYR A 400 -2.41 4.99 -0.22
CA TYR A 400 -2.12 6.20 -1.01
C TYR A 400 -1.26 5.94 -2.26
N SER A 401 -1.00 4.70 -2.64
CA SER A 401 0.00 4.38 -3.69
C SER A 401 -0.33 4.94 -5.08
N SER A 402 -1.61 5.18 -5.37
CA SER A 402 -2.09 5.80 -6.61
C SER A 402 -2.04 7.33 -6.62
N ASP A 403 -1.67 7.96 -5.51
CA ASP A 403 -1.62 9.41 -5.39
C ASP A 403 -0.33 9.95 -6.03
N ALA A 404 -0.38 10.15 -7.34
CA ALA A 404 0.64 10.87 -8.08
C ALA A 404 0.28 12.36 -8.04
N THR A 405 0.82 13.04 -7.04
CA THR A 405 0.57 14.47 -6.84
C THR A 405 1.13 15.30 -8.00
N ALA A 406 0.58 16.51 -8.16
CA ALA A 406 1.04 17.50 -9.14
C ALA A 406 2.58 17.73 -9.06
N ASP A 407 3.19 18.22 -10.15
CA ASP A 407 4.63 18.47 -10.23
C ASP A 407 5.20 19.06 -8.92
N ASN A 408 6.17 18.35 -8.32
CA ASN A 408 6.88 18.71 -7.09
C ASN A 408 6.10 18.62 -5.75
N ALA A 409 5.10 17.75 -5.60
CA ALA A 409 4.47 17.45 -4.31
C ALA A 409 4.97 16.13 -3.67
N GLU A 410 5.15 16.15 -2.34
CA GLU A 410 5.59 14.99 -1.55
C GLU A 410 4.49 13.93 -1.47
N GLY A 411 4.88 12.65 -1.38
CA GLY A 411 3.94 11.55 -1.21
C GLY A 411 3.23 11.56 0.16
N HIS A 412 1.93 11.23 0.18
CA HIS A 412 1.15 11.14 1.42
C HIS A 412 1.68 10.06 2.37
N SER A 413 1.74 10.36 3.67
CA SER A 413 2.12 9.38 4.69
C SER A 413 0.89 8.67 5.27
N ALA A 414 0.94 7.35 5.34
CA ALA A 414 -0.11 6.48 5.84
C ALA A 414 0.22 5.96 7.25
N VAL A 415 -0.71 6.11 8.19
CA VAL A 415 -0.63 5.45 9.50
C VAL A 415 -1.93 4.69 9.77
N ALA A 416 -1.85 3.36 9.77
CA ALA A 416 -2.95 2.43 10.03
C ALA A 416 -2.74 1.72 11.36
N ILE A 417 -3.75 1.75 12.25
CA ILE A 417 -3.73 1.04 13.53
C ILE A 417 -4.96 0.14 13.62
N GLY A 418 -4.79 -1.17 13.52
CA GLY A 418 -5.88 -2.15 13.66
C GLY A 418 -6.46 -2.20 15.08
N GLY A 419 -7.74 -2.49 15.17
CA GLY A 419 -8.46 -2.61 16.44
C GLY A 419 -8.14 -3.89 17.21
N ASN A 420 -8.28 -3.90 18.54
CA ASN A 420 -8.03 -5.13 19.31
C ASN A 420 -9.25 -6.07 19.26
N GLY A 421 -9.01 -7.37 19.36
CA GLY A 421 -10.08 -8.35 19.51
C GLY A 421 -10.78 -8.22 20.87
N GLY A 422 -12.07 -8.53 20.91
CA GLY A 422 -12.90 -8.52 22.10
C GLY A 422 -12.44 -9.52 23.15
N HIS A 423 -12.66 -9.18 24.41
CA HIS A 423 -12.27 -9.99 25.55
C HIS A 423 -13.39 -10.94 25.97
N CYS A 424 -13.01 -12.14 26.41
CA CYS A 424 -13.90 -13.04 27.12
C CYS A 424 -13.57 -12.95 28.62
N ILE A 425 -14.48 -12.40 29.41
CA ILE A 425 -14.26 -12.15 30.83
C ILE A 425 -15.32 -12.86 31.66
N TRP A 426 -14.89 -13.87 32.39
CA TRP A 426 -15.70 -14.53 33.40
C TRP A 426 -15.22 -14.14 34.79
N GLU A 427 -15.88 -13.12 35.36
CA GLU A 427 -15.63 -12.65 36.72
C GLU A 427 -16.82 -12.99 37.64
N TYR A 428 -16.53 -13.70 38.73
CA TYR A 428 -17.52 -13.99 39.77
C TYR A 428 -17.93 -12.68 40.46
N THR A 429 -19.15 -12.23 40.23
CA THR A 429 -19.74 -11.13 41.00
C THR A 429 -20.35 -11.69 42.29
N GLY A 430 -19.48 -12.06 43.23
CA GLY A 430 -19.85 -12.51 44.58
C GLY A 430 -20.47 -11.38 45.39
N GLY A 431 -21.75 -11.10 45.15
CA GLY A 431 -22.50 -10.03 45.77
C GLY A 431 -23.22 -10.43 47.04
N GLY A 432 -22.56 -11.02 48.04
CA GLY A 432 -23.04 -11.04 49.45
C GLY A 432 -24.47 -11.52 49.73
N VAL A 433 -25.08 -12.35 48.88
CA VAL A 433 -26.37 -13.01 49.14
C VAL A 433 -26.11 -14.47 49.49
N ILE A 434 -26.90 -15.00 50.43
CA ILE A 434 -26.67 -16.24 51.19
C ILE A 434 -26.46 -17.51 50.31
N LYS A 435 -26.87 -17.49 49.03
CA LYS A 435 -26.45 -18.40 47.94
C LYS A 435 -26.66 -17.68 46.59
N SER A 436 -25.65 -17.04 46.02
CA SER A 436 -25.73 -16.57 44.62
C SER A 436 -25.23 -17.68 43.70
N TRP A 437 -26.15 -18.27 42.93
CA TRP A 437 -25.83 -19.25 41.89
C TRP A 437 -25.39 -18.52 40.63
N SER A 438 -24.29 -18.94 40.03
CA SER A 438 -23.98 -18.60 38.65
C SER A 438 -24.31 -19.84 37.82
N ALA A 439 -25.42 -19.82 37.08
CA ALA A 439 -25.65 -20.82 36.03
C ALA A 439 -25.08 -20.24 34.74
N VAL A 440 -24.20 -20.99 34.11
CA VAL A 440 -23.54 -20.60 32.87
C VAL A 440 -24.15 -21.46 31.77
N ILE A 441 -24.58 -20.83 30.69
CA ILE A 441 -25.06 -21.53 29.50
C ILE A 441 -23.85 -22.16 28.81
N PHE A 442 -23.62 -23.44 29.08
CA PHE A 442 -22.52 -24.20 28.49
C PHE A 442 -23.01 -24.99 27.29
N GLY A 443 -23.28 -24.28 26.18
CA GLY A 443 -23.27 -24.87 24.85
C GLY A 443 -21.83 -25.24 24.47
N ALA A 444 -21.32 -26.36 25.00
CA ALA A 444 -19.98 -26.90 24.74
C ALA A 444 -18.80 -25.96 25.06
N TYR A 445 -18.48 -25.76 26.35
CA TYR A 445 -17.15 -25.40 26.88
C TYR A 445 -16.19 -24.67 25.91
N LYS A 446 -16.54 -23.54 25.29
CA LYS A 446 -15.60 -22.86 24.37
C LYS A 446 -15.66 -21.36 24.56
N MET A 447 -14.81 -20.86 25.45
CA MET A 447 -14.52 -19.44 25.53
C MET A 447 -13.53 -19.08 24.43
N ARG A 448 -13.94 -18.20 23.53
CA ARG A 448 -13.09 -17.72 22.44
C ARG A 448 -13.00 -16.22 22.53
N SER A 449 -11.82 -15.67 22.79
CA SER A 449 -11.63 -14.23 22.64
C SER A 449 -11.34 -13.88 21.17
N GLY A 450 -11.62 -12.64 20.77
CA GLY A 450 -11.52 -12.21 19.38
C GLY A 450 -10.10 -12.06 18.87
N ASP A 451 -9.91 -12.18 17.56
CA ASP A 451 -8.63 -11.88 16.91
C ASP A 451 -8.44 -10.35 16.77
N GLY A 452 -7.20 -9.89 16.85
CA GLY A 452 -6.85 -8.50 16.59
C GLY A 452 -6.93 -8.16 15.09
N GLY A 453 -7.37 -6.94 14.79
CA GLY A 453 -7.53 -6.44 13.44
C GLY A 453 -6.21 -6.24 12.71
N ASN A 454 -6.22 -6.49 11.40
CA ASN A 454 -5.04 -6.31 10.55
C ASN A 454 -4.80 -4.82 10.26
N ALA A 455 -3.57 -4.46 9.92
CA ALA A 455 -3.25 -3.09 9.51
C ALA A 455 -2.42 -3.08 8.22
N THR A 456 -2.91 -2.39 7.20
CA THR A 456 -2.21 -2.17 5.93
C THR A 456 -2.05 -0.68 5.69
N ALA A 457 -0.81 -0.22 5.53
CA ALA A 457 -0.48 1.16 5.21
C ALA A 457 0.43 1.23 3.97
N LYS A 458 0.05 2.02 2.97
CA LYS A 458 0.90 2.31 1.80
C LYS A 458 1.05 3.81 1.60
N GLY A 459 2.30 4.28 1.61
CA GLY A 459 2.64 5.66 1.37
C GLY A 459 2.51 6.05 -0.11
N GLY A 460 2.14 7.30 -0.36
CA GLY A 460 2.03 7.85 -1.71
C GLY A 460 3.39 8.03 -2.40
N HIS A 461 3.39 7.98 -3.73
CA HIS A 461 4.61 8.19 -4.50
C HIS A 461 5.00 9.67 -4.56
N GLY A 462 6.29 9.97 -4.54
CA GLY A 462 6.78 11.32 -4.76
C GLY A 462 6.64 11.72 -6.23
N ALA A 463 6.26 12.97 -6.48
CA ALA A 463 6.18 13.54 -7.81
C ALA A 463 7.55 13.67 -8.49
N ALA A 464 7.55 13.49 -9.82
CA ALA A 464 8.71 13.73 -10.66
C ALA A 464 9.15 15.20 -10.63
N GLY A 465 10.46 15.41 -10.71
CA GLY A 465 11.04 16.74 -10.82
C GLY A 465 10.74 17.36 -12.18
N SER A 466 10.23 18.58 -12.19
CA SER A 466 10.17 19.41 -13.40
C SER A 466 11.58 19.71 -13.94
N SER A 467 11.69 20.26 -15.16
CA SER A 467 13.00 20.51 -15.81
C SER A 467 13.98 21.22 -14.88
N CYS A 468 15.15 20.61 -14.72
CA CYS A 468 16.19 21.06 -13.80
C CYS A 468 15.78 21.22 -12.34
N ARG A 469 14.78 20.47 -11.86
CA ARG A 469 14.44 20.30 -10.43
C ARG A 469 14.59 18.84 -9.99
N GLY A 470 14.87 18.62 -8.71
CA GLY A 470 14.86 17.27 -8.13
C GLY A 470 13.46 16.70 -8.07
N GLY A 471 13.36 15.37 -7.96
CA GLY A 471 12.09 14.74 -7.57
C GLY A 471 11.72 15.08 -6.13
N THR A 472 10.58 14.56 -5.68
CA THR A 472 10.12 14.68 -4.28
C THR A 472 10.04 13.34 -3.60
N ASP A 473 10.14 13.32 -2.27
CA ASP A 473 10.26 12.09 -1.50
C ASP A 473 8.94 11.31 -1.48
N GLY A 474 9.06 9.98 -1.38
CA GLY A 474 7.92 9.11 -1.19
C GLY A 474 7.38 9.15 0.25
N GLY A 475 6.08 8.94 0.40
CA GLY A 475 5.40 8.97 1.69
C GLY A 475 5.79 7.83 2.62
N THR A 476 5.77 8.08 3.92
CA THR A 476 6.05 7.06 4.95
C THR A 476 4.82 6.19 5.21
N ALA A 477 5.03 4.90 5.45
CA ALA A 477 3.98 3.95 5.84
C ALA A 477 4.25 3.37 7.23
N LEU A 478 3.24 3.42 8.09
CA LEU A 478 3.24 2.91 9.45
C LEU A 478 2.00 2.01 9.64
N ALA A 479 2.22 0.73 9.91
CA ALA A 479 1.15 -0.24 10.17
C ALA A 479 1.34 -0.88 11.55
N PHE A 480 0.34 -0.75 12.42
CA PHE A 480 0.31 -1.38 13.74
C PHE A 480 -0.95 -2.22 13.83
N ALA A 481 -0.81 -3.55 13.86
CA ALA A 481 -1.98 -4.40 13.98
C ALA A 481 -2.46 -4.50 15.43
N GLY A 482 -3.75 -4.79 15.59
CA GLY A 482 -4.39 -4.92 16.89
C GLY A 482 -4.01 -6.19 17.62
N ASN A 483 -4.10 -6.18 18.94
CA ASN A 483 -3.82 -7.36 19.76
C ASN A 483 -5.01 -8.31 19.78
N GLY A 484 -4.73 -9.60 19.95
CA GLY A 484 -5.76 -10.59 20.24
C GLY A 484 -6.42 -10.33 21.59
N GLY A 485 -7.70 -10.63 21.66
CA GLY A 485 -8.50 -10.59 22.87
C GLY A 485 -7.97 -11.54 23.94
N GLN A 486 -8.40 -11.30 25.17
CA GLN A 486 -7.93 -12.05 26.34
C GLN A 486 -9.06 -12.91 26.88
N VAL A 487 -8.72 -14.05 27.48
CA VAL A 487 -9.66 -14.87 28.25
C VAL A 487 -9.29 -14.77 29.72
N ARG A 488 -10.20 -14.28 30.56
CA ARG A 488 -10.00 -14.22 32.01
C ARG A 488 -11.03 -15.09 32.71
N VAL A 489 -10.56 -16.10 33.44
CA VAL A 489 -11.40 -16.97 34.26
C VAL A 489 -10.99 -16.91 35.72
N TRP A 490 -11.95 -17.04 36.65
CA TRP A 490 -11.68 -16.93 38.08
C TRP A 490 -10.95 -18.16 38.65
N ASP A 491 -11.35 -19.38 38.24
CA ASP A 491 -10.70 -20.63 38.66
C ASP A 491 -10.36 -21.51 37.46
N ALA A 492 -9.08 -21.83 37.35
CA ALA A 492 -8.49 -22.64 36.28
C ALA A 492 -8.85 -24.12 36.31
N SER A 493 -9.27 -24.62 37.47
CA SER A 493 -9.42 -26.07 37.68
C SER A 493 -10.66 -26.66 37.02
N ILE A 494 -11.52 -25.79 36.47
CA ILE A 494 -12.80 -26.13 35.84
C ILE A 494 -12.65 -26.21 34.31
N TRP A 495 -11.60 -25.59 33.74
CA TRP A 495 -11.42 -25.45 32.30
C TRP A 495 -10.31 -26.34 31.78
N ASP A 496 -10.58 -27.11 30.72
CA ASP A 496 -9.55 -27.83 29.99
C ASP A 496 -8.92 -26.93 28.89
N GLU A 497 -7.74 -27.29 28.39
CA GLU A 497 -7.07 -26.51 27.33
C GLU A 497 -7.85 -26.48 26.02
N ASP A 498 -8.73 -27.47 25.78
CA ASP A 498 -9.56 -27.55 24.56
C ASP A 498 -10.77 -26.59 24.62
N SER A 499 -11.07 -26.08 25.81
CA SER A 499 -12.21 -25.20 26.11
C SER A 499 -11.92 -23.71 26.02
N ILE A 500 -10.67 -23.33 25.85
CA ILE A 500 -10.25 -21.92 25.81
C ILE A 500 -9.43 -21.67 24.54
N ALA A 501 -9.89 -20.72 23.73
CA ALA A 501 -9.14 -20.18 22.61
C ALA A 501 -8.89 -18.68 22.84
N VAL A 502 -7.62 -18.34 22.99
CA VAL A 502 -7.18 -16.94 23.08
C VAL A 502 -6.95 -16.36 21.69
N GLY A 503 -7.19 -15.05 21.56
CA GLY A 503 -7.21 -14.36 20.29
C GLY A 503 -5.82 -14.32 19.64
N LYS A 504 -5.75 -14.31 18.33
CA LYS A 504 -4.50 -14.06 17.58
C LYS A 504 -4.23 -12.58 17.48
N GLY A 505 -2.96 -12.21 17.44
CA GLY A 505 -2.58 -10.85 17.05
C GLY A 505 -2.79 -10.61 15.55
N GLY A 506 -3.24 -9.42 15.18
CA GLY A 506 -3.44 -9.05 13.78
C GLY A 506 -2.12 -8.90 13.01
N ASN A 507 -2.18 -9.00 11.68
CA ASN A 507 -1.00 -8.83 10.82
C ASN A 507 -0.82 -7.38 10.37
N ALA A 508 0.42 -6.92 10.29
CA ALA A 508 0.76 -5.57 9.84
C ALA A 508 1.57 -5.58 8.54
N VAL A 509 1.16 -4.78 7.56
CA VAL A 509 1.84 -4.59 6.28
C VAL A 509 2.05 -3.10 6.03
N ALA A 510 3.31 -2.68 5.91
CA ALA A 510 3.68 -1.30 5.57
C ALA A 510 4.51 -1.25 4.29
N THR A 511 4.13 -0.40 3.35
CA THR A 511 4.89 -0.16 2.11
C THR A 511 5.14 1.33 1.92
N GLY A 512 6.41 1.73 1.97
CA GLY A 512 6.81 3.12 1.73
C GLY A 512 6.59 3.51 0.27
N GLY A 513 6.24 4.76 0.02
CA GLY A 513 6.07 5.27 -1.34
C GLY A 513 7.41 5.40 -2.07
N ASN A 514 7.46 5.14 -3.37
CA ASN A 514 8.64 5.42 -4.17
C ASN A 514 8.96 6.92 -4.24
N GLY A 515 10.24 7.28 -4.26
CA GLY A 515 10.70 8.64 -4.51
C GLY A 515 10.55 9.03 -5.98
N GLY A 516 10.26 10.31 -6.22
CA GLY A 516 10.10 10.86 -7.56
C GLY A 516 11.43 10.94 -8.33
N PRO A 517 11.42 10.70 -9.66
CA PRO A 517 12.63 10.85 -10.48
C PRO A 517 13.05 12.32 -10.57
N GLY A 518 14.36 12.56 -10.69
CA GLY A 518 14.94 13.88 -10.92
C GLY A 518 14.63 14.41 -12.32
N GLY A 519 14.43 15.71 -12.44
CA GLY A 519 14.15 16.37 -13.71
C GLY A 519 15.36 16.49 -14.62
N GLU A 520 15.10 16.44 -15.93
CA GLU A 520 16.11 16.53 -16.98
C GLU A 520 16.60 17.96 -17.22
N CYS A 521 17.91 18.08 -17.54
CA CYS A 521 18.61 19.34 -17.83
C CYS A 521 19.24 19.42 -19.23
N CYS A 522 18.89 18.51 -20.14
CA CYS A 522 19.42 18.49 -21.50
C CYS A 522 18.64 19.47 -22.40
N SER A 523 19.09 20.74 -22.50
CA SER A 523 18.52 21.70 -23.45
C SER A 523 19.43 21.91 -24.66
N PRO A 524 19.00 21.54 -25.89
CA PRO A 524 19.77 21.80 -27.11
C PRO A 524 19.67 23.25 -27.61
N ASN A 525 18.88 24.12 -26.98
CA ASN A 525 18.50 25.44 -27.52
C ASN A 525 19.21 26.64 -26.89
N ILE A 526 20.23 26.44 -26.06
CA ILE A 526 21.03 27.55 -25.54
C ILE A 526 22.45 27.40 -26.08
N PRO A 527 22.80 28.10 -27.18
CA PRO A 527 24.19 28.16 -27.60
C PRO A 527 24.97 28.79 -26.43
N ASN A 528 26.11 28.19 -26.08
CA ASN A 528 27.06 28.65 -25.07
C ASN A 528 26.74 28.40 -23.57
N SER A 529 25.68 27.69 -23.18
CA SER A 529 25.57 27.22 -21.78
C SER A 529 26.14 25.82 -21.64
N SER A 530 27.06 25.63 -20.70
CA SER A 530 27.39 24.31 -20.15
C SER A 530 26.09 23.55 -19.87
N TRP A 531 25.95 22.35 -20.44
CA TRP A 531 24.89 21.40 -20.13
C TRP A 531 24.61 21.39 -18.62
N GLY A 532 23.34 21.49 -18.22
CA GLY A 532 22.98 21.53 -16.81
C GLY A 532 23.23 20.17 -16.16
N GLN A 533 23.73 20.15 -14.93
CA GLN A 533 23.85 18.93 -14.14
C GLN A 533 22.45 18.32 -13.94
N GLY A 534 22.33 17.02 -14.21
CA GLY A 534 21.08 16.30 -13.98
C GLY A 534 20.70 16.38 -12.50
N ARG A 535 19.41 16.49 -12.20
CA ARG A 535 18.97 16.64 -10.81
C ARG A 535 18.83 15.31 -10.11
N THR A 536 19.00 15.33 -8.80
CA THR A 536 18.93 14.13 -7.99
C THR A 536 17.52 13.58 -7.95
N GLY A 537 17.39 12.26 -8.07
CA GLY A 537 16.16 11.59 -7.68
C GLY A 537 15.94 11.71 -6.17
N ALA A 538 14.69 11.60 -5.75
CA ALA A 538 14.30 11.75 -4.35
C ALA A 538 14.34 10.44 -3.57
N GLU A 539 14.26 10.53 -2.25
CA GLU A 539 14.32 9.35 -1.38
C GLU A 539 13.01 8.55 -1.43
N GLY A 540 13.13 7.23 -1.35
CA GLY A 540 11.97 6.38 -1.10
C GLY A 540 11.47 6.54 0.34
N GLY A 541 10.16 6.40 0.52
CA GLY A 541 9.50 6.50 1.81
C GLY A 541 9.85 5.37 2.77
N LEU A 542 9.82 5.67 4.07
CA LEU A 542 10.08 4.69 5.12
C LEU A 542 8.90 3.74 5.33
N ALA A 543 9.17 2.52 5.78
CA ALA A 543 8.14 1.56 6.17
C ALA A 543 8.38 1.00 7.57
N THR A 544 7.35 0.99 8.41
CA THR A 544 7.38 0.40 9.76
C THR A 544 6.13 -0.44 9.96
N ALA A 545 6.31 -1.71 10.31
CA ALA A 545 5.22 -2.65 10.56
C ALA A 545 5.41 -3.33 11.92
N LYS A 546 4.34 -3.40 12.71
CA LYS A 546 4.31 -4.14 13.97
C LYS A 546 3.08 -5.04 14.02
N GLY A 547 3.31 -6.35 14.09
CA GLY A 547 2.25 -7.33 14.30
C GLY A 547 1.67 -7.23 15.71
N GLY A 548 0.39 -7.54 15.84
CA GLY A 548 -0.32 -7.52 17.12
C GLY A 548 0.16 -8.63 18.04
N HIS A 549 0.13 -8.41 19.35
CA HIS A 549 0.37 -9.49 20.29
C HIS A 549 -0.81 -10.46 20.30
N GLY A 550 -0.55 -11.76 20.43
CA GLY A 550 -1.58 -12.73 20.75
C GLY A 550 -2.21 -12.43 22.10
N GLY A 551 -3.44 -12.89 22.25
CA GLY A 551 -4.18 -12.92 23.48
C GLY A 551 -3.50 -13.79 24.54
N TRP A 552 -3.98 -13.69 25.76
CA TRP A 552 -3.52 -14.55 26.85
C TRP A 552 -4.71 -15.05 27.66
N SER A 553 -4.50 -16.17 28.37
CA SER A 553 -5.40 -16.63 29.41
C SER A 553 -4.65 -16.80 30.72
N ASN A 554 -5.31 -16.44 31.83
CA ASN A 554 -4.74 -16.63 33.16
C ASN A 554 -4.76 -18.11 33.61
N ALA A 555 -5.55 -18.96 32.93
CA ALA A 555 -5.92 -20.28 33.43
C ALA A 555 -6.71 -21.09 32.37
N PRO A 556 -6.14 -22.14 31.74
CA PRO A 556 -4.72 -22.50 31.73
C PRO A 556 -3.88 -21.36 31.12
N SER A 557 -2.57 -21.35 31.34
CA SER A 557 -1.69 -20.31 30.78
C SER A 557 -1.49 -20.52 29.28
N LEU A 558 -2.41 -20.02 28.46
CA LEU A 558 -2.33 -20.05 27.00
C LEU A 558 -1.95 -18.66 26.48
N GLU A 559 -1.18 -18.65 25.41
CA GLU A 559 -0.89 -17.45 24.63
C GLU A 559 -1.32 -17.70 23.19
N GLY A 560 -2.04 -16.74 22.63
CA GLY A 560 -2.46 -16.79 21.24
C GLY A 560 -1.26 -16.56 20.32
N PRO A 561 -1.31 -17.02 19.06
CA PRO A 561 -0.27 -16.70 18.10
C PRO A 561 -0.08 -15.20 17.91
N GLY A 562 1.18 -14.77 17.84
CA GLY A 562 1.53 -13.39 17.52
C GLY A 562 1.30 -13.08 16.03
N GLY A 563 0.91 -11.85 15.73
CA GLY A 563 0.69 -11.39 14.36
C GLY A 563 1.98 -11.18 13.56
N ASN A 564 1.91 -11.37 12.25
CA ASN A 564 3.05 -11.15 11.36
C ASN A 564 3.26 -9.66 11.05
N ALA A 565 4.48 -9.28 10.70
CA ALA A 565 4.84 -7.93 10.29
C ALA A 565 5.68 -7.96 9.01
N THR A 566 5.27 -7.18 8.01
CA THR A 566 6.01 -6.99 6.76
C THR A 566 6.20 -5.50 6.49
N ALA A 567 7.45 -5.04 6.39
CA ALA A 567 7.78 -3.66 6.06
C ALA A 567 8.67 -3.60 4.82
N THR A 568 8.20 -2.91 3.78
CA THR A 568 8.94 -2.71 2.52
C THR A 568 9.17 -1.23 2.28
N GLY A 569 10.43 -0.79 2.30
CA GLY A 569 10.78 0.60 2.00
C GLY A 569 10.51 0.95 0.54
N GLY A 570 10.19 2.21 0.27
CA GLY A 570 10.01 2.70 -1.10
C GLY A 570 11.32 2.73 -1.88
N ASN A 571 11.25 2.56 -3.20
CA ASN A 571 12.43 2.71 -4.05
C ASN A 571 12.82 4.18 -4.18
N GLY A 572 14.12 4.47 -4.27
CA GLY A 572 14.62 5.81 -4.57
C GLY A 572 14.30 6.22 -6.01
N GLY A 573 14.04 7.50 -6.21
CA GLY A 573 13.81 8.07 -7.53
C GLY A 573 15.06 8.01 -8.41
N GLN A 574 14.87 7.81 -9.71
CA GLN A 574 15.97 7.83 -10.67
C GLN A 574 16.59 9.23 -10.79
N GLY A 575 17.89 9.34 -11.04
CA GLY A 575 18.52 10.62 -11.33
C GLY A 575 18.08 11.18 -12.68
N GLY A 576 17.91 12.50 -12.78
CA GLY A 576 17.57 13.17 -14.03
C GLY A 576 18.76 13.23 -15.00
N MET A 577 18.48 13.31 -16.30
CA MET A 577 19.53 13.40 -17.32
C MET A 577 20.25 14.77 -17.29
N GLY A 578 21.57 14.79 -17.48
CA GLY A 578 22.39 16.03 -17.52
C GLY A 578 23.89 15.78 -17.60
N GLU A 579 24.73 16.81 -17.42
CA GLU A 579 26.20 16.68 -17.51
C GLU A 579 26.91 17.23 -16.25
N PRO A 580 27.35 16.35 -15.34
CA PRO A 580 27.07 14.90 -15.30
C PRO A 580 25.59 14.64 -14.99
N GLY A 581 25.14 13.40 -15.25
CA GLY A 581 23.80 12.94 -14.88
C GLY A 581 23.55 13.06 -13.38
N GLY A 582 22.28 13.24 -13.00
CA GLY A 582 21.90 13.39 -11.60
C GLY A 582 22.11 12.09 -10.83
N SER A 583 22.41 12.18 -9.53
CA SER A 583 22.46 10.97 -8.70
C SER A 583 21.05 10.43 -8.46
N GLY A 584 20.88 9.11 -8.47
CA GLY A 584 19.65 8.51 -7.99
C GLY A 584 19.46 8.72 -6.48
N GLY A 585 18.20 8.84 -6.09
CA GLY A 585 17.78 9.05 -4.71
C GLY A 585 18.04 7.86 -3.82
N GLY A 586 18.11 8.11 -2.51
CA GLY A 586 18.27 7.06 -1.49
C GLY A 586 17.08 6.09 -1.50
N CYS A 587 17.32 4.85 -1.10
CA CYS A 587 16.21 3.94 -0.84
C CYS A 587 15.50 4.28 0.46
N GLY A 588 14.20 4.03 0.48
CA GLY A 588 13.43 3.94 1.70
C GLY A 588 13.94 2.78 2.55
N THR A 589 14.21 3.05 3.81
CA THR A 589 14.59 1.99 4.76
C THR A 589 13.35 1.42 5.43
N ALA A 590 13.43 0.17 5.87
CA ALA A 590 12.44 -0.46 6.75
C ALA A 590 12.99 -0.48 8.20
N PRO A 591 13.00 0.65 8.92
CA PRO A 591 13.78 0.78 10.16
C PRO A 591 13.23 -0.05 11.33
N ARG A 592 11.94 -0.42 11.33
CA ARG A 592 11.29 -1.11 12.45
C ARG A 592 10.25 -2.11 11.95
N CYS A 593 10.64 -3.37 11.81
CA CYS A 593 9.73 -4.49 11.63
C CYS A 593 9.78 -5.37 12.88
N ALA A 594 8.64 -5.58 13.53
CA ALA A 594 8.55 -6.38 14.74
C ALA A 594 7.31 -7.26 14.72
N ALA A 595 7.52 -8.56 14.88
CA ALA A 595 6.43 -9.51 15.04
C ALA A 595 5.68 -9.30 16.35
N GLY A 596 4.42 -9.72 16.33
CA GLY A 596 3.62 -9.95 17.53
C GLY A 596 4.24 -10.99 18.45
N LYS A 597 4.03 -10.81 19.76
CA LYS A 597 4.38 -11.83 20.75
C LYS A 597 3.25 -12.83 20.92
N GLY A 598 3.56 -14.10 21.09
CA GLY A 598 2.57 -15.16 21.30
C GLY A 598 3.19 -16.56 21.31
N ASP A 599 2.35 -17.59 21.27
CA ASP A 599 2.78 -18.98 21.11
C ASP A 599 2.13 -19.63 19.86
N PRO A 600 2.83 -19.68 18.71
CA PRO A 600 4.15 -19.11 18.47
C PRO A 600 4.13 -17.57 18.28
N ASP A 601 5.29 -16.93 18.47
CA ASP A 601 5.55 -15.56 18.02
C ASP A 601 5.28 -15.44 16.51
N GLY A 602 4.87 -14.26 16.07
CA GLY A 602 4.70 -13.96 14.65
C GLY A 602 6.04 -13.89 13.89
N THR A 603 5.96 -13.73 12.57
CA THR A 603 7.14 -13.50 11.72
C THR A 603 7.33 -12.02 11.39
N ALA A 604 8.59 -11.58 11.25
CA ALA A 604 8.93 -10.22 10.88
C ALA A 604 9.83 -10.22 9.63
N VAL A 605 9.38 -9.54 8.58
CA VAL A 605 10.11 -9.40 7.30
C VAL A 605 10.33 -7.92 7.02
N SER A 606 11.57 -7.53 6.74
CA SER A 606 11.94 -6.16 6.40
C SER A 606 12.77 -6.12 5.14
N ASP A 607 12.28 -5.45 4.11
CA ASP A 607 12.97 -5.27 2.85
C ASP A 607 13.20 -3.77 2.61
N PRO A 608 14.46 -3.28 2.54
CA PRO A 608 14.72 -1.92 2.09
C PRO A 608 14.37 -1.80 0.60
N GLY A 609 13.96 -0.62 0.18
CA GLY A 609 13.81 -0.34 -1.24
C GLY A 609 15.15 -0.35 -1.96
N ASP A 610 15.09 -0.32 -3.29
CA ASP A 610 16.27 -0.14 -4.13
C ASP A 610 16.64 1.33 -4.24
N ARG A 611 17.95 1.62 -4.34
CA ARG A 611 18.43 2.97 -4.62
C ARG A 611 18.11 3.31 -6.07
N GLY A 612 17.75 4.57 -6.35
CA GLY A 612 17.67 5.05 -7.73
C GLY A 612 19.02 4.96 -8.44
N GLU A 613 18.99 4.70 -9.74
CA GLU A 613 20.16 4.75 -10.61
C GLU A 613 20.53 6.21 -10.92
N THR A 614 21.80 6.43 -11.27
CA THR A 614 22.27 7.71 -11.81
C THR A 614 21.66 7.99 -13.18
N GLY A 615 21.24 9.23 -13.40
CA GLY A 615 20.74 9.68 -14.69
C GLY A 615 21.80 9.60 -15.79
N ALA A 616 21.34 9.44 -17.02
CA ALA A 616 22.21 9.40 -18.19
C ALA A 616 22.86 10.77 -18.48
N THR A 617 23.99 10.74 -19.19
CA THR A 617 24.60 11.93 -19.82
C THR A 617 23.75 12.41 -21.00
N CYS A 618 23.88 13.68 -21.37
CA CYS A 618 23.09 14.22 -22.47
C CYS A 618 23.52 13.57 -23.81
N PRO A 619 22.57 13.27 -24.72
CA PRO A 619 22.92 12.68 -26.02
C PRO A 619 23.91 13.56 -26.80
N GLY A 620 25.08 13.02 -27.14
CA GLY A 620 26.13 13.70 -27.91
C GLY A 620 27.46 13.99 -27.18
N SER A 621 27.65 13.50 -25.95
CA SER A 621 28.86 13.73 -25.15
C SER A 621 29.93 12.61 -25.18
N GLU A 622 29.73 11.51 -25.92
CA GLU A 622 30.75 10.46 -26.07
C GLU A 622 31.85 10.86 -27.07
N ILE A 623 33.05 11.16 -26.56
CA ILE A 623 34.27 11.24 -27.38
C ILE A 623 34.75 9.80 -27.63
N VAL A 624 34.61 9.33 -28.87
CA VAL A 624 35.19 8.05 -29.33
C VAL A 624 36.73 8.12 -29.19
N PRO A 625 37.40 7.18 -28.52
CA PRO A 625 38.86 7.16 -28.47
C PRO A 625 39.45 6.99 -29.90
N PRO A 626 40.49 7.75 -30.28
CA PRO A 626 41.02 7.73 -31.64
C PRO A 626 41.65 6.38 -31.99
N ASP A 627 41.53 5.99 -33.26
CA ASP A 627 42.16 4.79 -33.83
C ASP A 627 43.70 4.89 -33.70
N PRO A 628 44.41 3.86 -33.20
CA PRO A 628 45.87 3.87 -33.05
C PRO A 628 46.66 4.09 -34.35
N ASP A 629 46.04 3.90 -35.52
CA ASP A 629 46.66 4.13 -36.82
C ASP A 629 46.46 5.56 -37.37
N ASP A 630 45.75 6.40 -36.62
CA ASP A 630 45.44 7.77 -37.03
C ASP A 630 46.49 8.79 -36.55
N THR A 631 46.65 9.84 -37.37
CA THR A 631 47.36 11.06 -36.99
C THR A 631 46.39 12.24 -37.04
N THR A 632 46.17 12.91 -35.90
CA THR A 632 45.13 13.94 -35.73
C THR A 632 45.71 15.28 -35.26
N GLY A 633 45.03 16.36 -35.62
CA GLY A 633 45.34 17.70 -35.16
C GLY A 633 44.21 18.67 -35.45
N ARG A 634 44.41 19.93 -35.09
CA ARG A 634 43.46 21.01 -35.33
C ARG A 634 44.05 22.16 -36.13
N THR A 635 43.25 22.75 -37.01
CA THR A 635 43.55 23.99 -37.73
C THR A 635 42.66 25.13 -37.22
N ASP A 636 43.25 26.31 -37.12
CA ASP A 636 42.51 27.56 -36.98
C ASP A 636 42.98 28.52 -38.07
N PRO A 637 42.14 28.85 -39.08
CA PRO A 637 40.70 28.55 -39.21
C PRO A 637 40.38 27.11 -39.65
N PRO A 638 39.09 26.69 -39.55
CA PRO A 638 38.59 25.41 -40.07
C PRO A 638 38.56 25.33 -41.61
N ASN A 639 38.22 24.15 -42.16
CA ASN A 639 38.14 23.87 -43.61
C ASN A 639 39.46 24.07 -44.39
N VAL A 640 40.58 23.69 -43.78
CA VAL A 640 41.92 23.80 -44.36
C VAL A 640 42.36 22.44 -44.90
N PRO A 641 42.78 22.35 -46.17
CA PRO A 641 43.43 21.16 -46.70
C PRO A 641 44.74 20.90 -45.97
N MET A 642 45.01 19.64 -45.62
CA MET A 642 46.20 19.19 -44.90
C MET A 642 46.88 18.08 -45.68
N ARG A 643 48.22 18.08 -45.70
CA ARG A 643 49.03 17.07 -46.37
C ARG A 643 50.13 16.56 -45.45
N ALA A 644 50.37 15.24 -45.44
CA ALA A 644 51.49 14.61 -44.76
C ALA A 644 52.33 13.82 -45.77
N THR A 645 53.61 14.18 -45.88
CA THR A 645 54.56 13.60 -46.84
C THR A 645 55.60 12.77 -46.10
N LYS A 646 55.83 11.53 -46.54
CA LYS A 646 56.84 10.63 -45.94
C LYS A 646 58.26 11.06 -46.30
N VAL A 647 59.18 11.07 -45.33
CA VAL A 647 60.58 11.45 -45.52
C VAL A 647 61.46 10.21 -45.76
N SER A 648 62.44 10.29 -46.67
CA SER A 648 63.37 9.20 -46.96
C SER A 648 64.62 9.26 -46.05
N PRO A 649 65.26 8.12 -45.67
CA PRO A 649 66.35 8.08 -44.69
C PRO A 649 67.66 8.81 -45.07
N THR A 650 67.75 9.42 -46.25
CA THR A 650 68.94 10.14 -46.74
C THR A 650 68.85 11.66 -46.60
N GLY A 651 67.86 12.18 -45.86
CA GLY A 651 67.85 13.59 -45.42
C GLY A 651 67.57 14.64 -46.51
N SER A 652 67.06 14.24 -47.68
CA SER A 652 66.52 15.16 -48.68
C SER A 652 65.03 14.91 -48.84
N ALA A 653 64.22 15.98 -48.85
CA ALA A 653 62.82 15.92 -49.23
C ALA A 653 62.74 15.36 -50.66
N VAL A 654 62.33 14.11 -50.79
CA VAL A 654 62.07 13.52 -52.11
C VAL A 654 60.71 14.08 -52.54
N THR A 655 60.68 15.00 -53.51
CA THR A 655 59.48 15.24 -54.31
C THR A 655 59.22 14.00 -55.17
N ALA A 656 58.74 12.93 -54.54
CA ALA A 656 58.10 11.80 -55.19
C ALA A 656 56.60 12.06 -55.12
N GLN A 657 56.06 12.56 -56.22
CA GLN A 657 54.63 12.74 -56.43
C GLN A 657 53.96 11.34 -56.41
N GLY A 658 53.36 10.94 -55.28
CA GLY A 658 52.60 9.68 -55.20
C GLY A 658 52.26 9.10 -53.82
N ASP A 659 53.00 9.42 -52.73
CA ASP A 659 52.84 8.78 -51.41
C ASP A 659 52.37 9.74 -50.30
N ASP A 660 51.67 10.82 -50.66
CA ASP A 660 51.15 11.81 -49.70
C ASP A 660 49.81 11.36 -49.11
N TYR A 661 49.64 11.56 -47.80
CA TYR A 661 48.33 11.50 -47.15
C TYR A 661 47.69 12.88 -47.20
N GLU A 662 46.45 12.98 -47.65
CA GLU A 662 45.70 14.23 -47.75
C GLU A 662 44.39 14.14 -46.97
N THR A 663 44.01 15.23 -46.31
CA THR A 663 42.71 15.37 -45.62
C THR A 663 42.29 16.84 -45.62
N THR A 664 41.09 17.15 -45.14
CA THR A 664 40.63 18.53 -44.93
C THR A 664 40.03 18.63 -43.53
N SER A 665 40.41 19.64 -42.77
CA SER A 665 39.83 19.85 -41.44
C SER A 665 38.33 20.17 -41.53
N ASP A 666 37.53 19.68 -40.60
CA ASP A 666 36.08 19.91 -40.52
C ASP A 666 35.71 21.38 -40.18
N ALA A 667 34.42 21.63 -39.94
CA ALA A 667 33.89 22.96 -39.61
C ALA A 667 34.35 23.45 -38.23
N GLU A 668 34.79 22.54 -37.36
CA GLU A 668 35.31 22.78 -36.02
C GLU A 668 36.85 22.90 -35.98
N GLY A 669 37.50 22.58 -37.11
CA GLY A 669 38.94 22.66 -37.35
C GLY A 669 39.69 21.35 -37.13
N ASN A 670 39.02 20.24 -36.84
CA ASN A 670 39.69 18.96 -36.59
C ASN A 670 40.00 18.25 -37.90
N TYR A 671 41.17 17.63 -38.01
CA TYR A 671 41.54 16.80 -39.15
C TYR A 671 42.16 15.48 -38.71
N THR A 672 42.01 14.47 -39.56
CA THR A 672 42.54 13.13 -39.35
C THR A 672 43.14 12.59 -40.64
N PHE A 673 44.39 12.12 -40.57
CA PHE A 673 44.98 11.22 -41.56
C PHE A 673 44.77 9.78 -41.09
N THR A 674 44.03 8.99 -41.87
CA THR A 674 43.68 7.62 -41.50
C THR A 674 44.65 6.59 -42.08
N GLY A 675 45.01 5.57 -41.31
CA GLY A 675 45.84 4.46 -41.78
C GLY A 675 47.28 4.86 -42.13
N VAL A 676 47.88 5.74 -41.33
CA VAL A 676 49.24 6.24 -41.56
C VAL A 676 50.24 5.18 -41.12
N GLU A 677 51.01 4.63 -42.09
CA GLU A 677 52.02 3.61 -41.80
C GLU A 677 53.15 4.17 -40.92
N PRO A 678 53.86 3.33 -40.13
CA PRO A 678 55.05 3.76 -39.39
C PRO A 678 56.12 4.40 -40.29
N GLY A 679 56.71 5.50 -39.84
CA GLY A 679 57.71 6.26 -40.61
C GLY A 679 57.84 7.73 -40.17
N GLU A 680 58.78 8.46 -40.77
CA GLU A 680 58.93 9.90 -40.58
C GLU A 680 58.09 10.67 -41.61
N TYR A 681 57.38 11.70 -41.15
CA TYR A 681 56.48 12.51 -41.98
C TYR A 681 56.70 14.00 -41.73
N ILE A 682 56.53 14.78 -42.79
CA ILE A 682 56.38 16.24 -42.73
C ILE A 682 54.90 16.54 -42.97
N ILE A 683 54.26 17.15 -41.97
CA ILE A 683 52.86 17.59 -42.04
C ILE A 683 52.83 19.08 -42.34
N VAL A 684 52.03 19.46 -43.34
CA VAL A 684 51.82 20.85 -43.76
C VAL A 684 50.35 21.14 -44.02
N PRO A 685 49.87 22.37 -43.73
CA PRO A 685 48.61 22.84 -44.26
C PRO A 685 48.77 23.15 -45.76
N ASP A 686 48.05 22.41 -46.62
CA ASP A 686 48.08 22.54 -48.08
C ASP A 686 46.94 23.42 -48.63
N GLY A 687 46.58 24.44 -47.85
CA GLY A 687 45.72 25.53 -48.30
C GLY A 687 46.58 26.72 -48.71
N SER A 688 46.43 27.21 -49.94
CA SER A 688 47.12 28.41 -50.40
C SER A 688 46.89 29.57 -49.44
N VAL A 689 47.87 29.92 -48.60
CA VAL A 689 48.00 31.25 -47.99
C VAL A 689 48.46 32.26 -49.04
N ALA A 690 47.82 32.25 -50.22
CA ALA A 690 48.07 33.20 -51.29
C ALA A 690 47.65 34.63 -50.92
N ALA A 691 47.08 34.85 -49.73
CA ALA A 691 46.81 36.16 -49.19
C ALA A 691 47.90 36.58 -48.19
N THR A 692 48.80 37.45 -48.65
CA THR A 692 49.44 38.43 -47.75
C THR A 692 48.35 39.10 -46.92
N PRO A 693 48.41 39.15 -45.57
CA PRO A 693 49.59 39.03 -44.71
C PRO A 693 49.79 37.70 -43.92
N TYR A 694 49.03 36.62 -44.09
CA TYR A 694 49.03 35.49 -43.12
C TYR A 694 50.11 34.39 -43.32
N TYR A 695 50.40 33.60 -42.28
CA TYR A 695 51.17 32.33 -42.34
C TYR A 695 50.74 31.34 -41.25
N TRP A 696 51.22 30.09 -41.33
CA TRP A 696 50.94 29.01 -40.37
C TRP A 696 52.02 28.91 -39.29
N LEU A 697 51.59 28.77 -38.03
CA LEU A 697 52.42 28.48 -36.87
C LEU A 697 52.02 27.14 -36.23
N PRO A 698 52.97 26.18 -36.10
CA PRO A 698 54.24 26.14 -36.83
C PRO A 698 53.99 26.06 -38.35
N SER A 699 54.99 26.38 -39.18
CA SER A 699 54.77 26.33 -40.65
C SER A 699 54.78 24.91 -41.21
N ILE A 700 55.48 24.01 -40.53
CA ILE A 700 55.55 22.57 -40.79
C ILE A 700 55.62 21.84 -39.45
N ARG A 701 55.27 20.55 -39.41
CA ARG A 701 55.60 19.66 -38.29
C ARG A 701 56.32 18.43 -38.82
N GLU A 702 57.49 18.15 -38.27
CA GLU A 702 58.22 16.90 -38.49
C GLU A 702 57.82 15.91 -37.39
N VAL A 703 57.33 14.74 -37.77
CA VAL A 703 56.81 13.74 -36.83
C VAL A 703 57.31 12.35 -37.18
N THR A 704 57.51 11.51 -36.16
CA THR A 704 57.84 10.09 -36.32
C THR A 704 56.65 9.26 -35.83
N LYS A 705 56.00 8.52 -36.72
CA LYS A 705 54.92 7.58 -36.40
C LYS A 705 55.51 6.21 -36.07
N VAL A 706 55.15 5.67 -34.90
CA VAL A 706 55.50 4.31 -34.45
C VAL A 706 54.28 3.40 -34.59
N GLU A 707 54.50 2.11 -34.81
CA GLU A 707 53.45 1.10 -34.90
C GLU A 707 52.64 1.02 -33.58
N GLY A 708 51.31 1.10 -33.67
CA GLY A 708 50.40 1.00 -32.52
C GLY A 708 50.21 2.26 -31.68
N GLU A 709 50.78 3.41 -32.04
CA GLU A 709 50.64 4.68 -31.30
C GLU A 709 49.97 5.78 -32.13
N ALA A 710 48.80 6.28 -31.70
CA ALA A 710 48.17 7.44 -32.34
C ALA A 710 49.00 8.73 -32.10
N LEU A 711 49.20 9.52 -33.14
CA LEU A 711 49.81 10.85 -33.03
C LEU A 711 48.70 11.89 -32.91
N ILE A 712 48.56 12.49 -31.72
CA ILE A 712 47.54 13.51 -31.42
C ILE A 712 48.17 14.88 -31.17
N GLY A 713 47.44 15.97 -31.45
CA GLY A 713 47.84 17.34 -31.14
C GLY A 713 48.78 18.00 -32.15
N MET A 714 48.69 17.60 -33.42
CA MET A 714 49.48 18.20 -34.51
C MET A 714 48.92 19.54 -34.99
N ASP A 715 48.70 20.48 -34.07
CA ASP A 715 47.89 21.67 -34.36
C ASP A 715 48.62 22.74 -35.17
N PHE A 716 47.87 23.50 -35.99
CA PHE A 716 48.32 24.63 -36.80
C PHE A 716 47.40 25.84 -36.58
N THR A 717 48.00 26.99 -36.31
CA THR A 717 47.27 28.26 -36.17
C THR A 717 47.70 29.24 -37.25
N ARG A 718 46.73 29.85 -37.93
CA ARG A 718 46.98 30.92 -38.88
C ARG A 718 47.14 32.23 -38.15
N VAL A 719 48.28 32.86 -38.33
CA VAL A 719 48.61 34.16 -37.74
C VAL A 719 48.94 35.19 -38.81
N GLU A 720 48.74 36.46 -38.46
CA GLU A 720 49.13 37.58 -39.32
C GLU A 720 50.67 37.73 -39.29
N GLY A 721 51.29 37.75 -40.45
CA GLY A 721 52.72 37.95 -40.64
C GLY A 721 53.08 39.43 -40.76
N ALA A 722 54.27 39.78 -40.29
CA ALA A 722 54.88 41.10 -40.39
C ALA A 722 56.19 41.00 -41.19
N GLN A 723 56.69 42.13 -41.70
CA GLN A 723 58.00 42.19 -42.34
C GLN A 723 59.07 42.62 -41.33
N TYR A 724 60.21 41.95 -41.39
CA TYR A 724 61.39 42.22 -40.58
C TYR A 724 62.62 42.50 -41.46
N THR A 725 63.63 43.06 -40.83
CA THR A 725 64.99 43.10 -41.37
C THR A 725 65.79 41.98 -40.71
N VAL A 726 66.21 41.00 -41.50
CA VAL A 726 67.06 39.90 -41.05
C VAL A 726 68.51 40.29 -41.28
N THR A 727 69.35 40.12 -40.26
CA THR A 727 70.79 40.33 -40.38
C THR A 727 71.47 38.96 -40.40
N VAL A 728 72.28 38.71 -41.43
CA VAL A 728 73.08 37.50 -41.55
C VAL A 728 74.53 37.89 -41.42
N ARG A 729 75.27 37.25 -40.51
CA ARG A 729 76.69 37.54 -40.28
C ARG A 729 77.49 36.32 -40.69
N VAL A 730 78.39 36.51 -41.65
CA VAL A 730 79.27 35.46 -42.17
C VAL A 730 80.69 35.74 -41.70
N MET A 731 81.29 34.74 -41.07
CA MET A 731 82.68 34.76 -40.60
C MET A 731 83.41 33.52 -41.13
N ASP A 732 84.73 33.57 -41.22
CA ASP A 732 85.54 32.37 -41.44
C ASP A 732 85.81 31.61 -40.12
N GLU A 733 86.60 30.54 -40.18
CA GLU A 733 86.99 29.74 -39.01
C GLU A 733 87.77 30.54 -37.95
N ASP A 734 88.49 31.59 -38.37
CA ASP A 734 89.26 32.49 -37.50
C ASP A 734 88.39 33.62 -36.89
N HIS A 735 87.09 33.64 -37.22
CA HIS A 735 86.10 34.65 -36.82
C HIS A 735 86.29 36.03 -37.48
N ASP A 736 87.03 36.09 -38.59
CA ASP A 736 87.16 37.29 -39.39
C ASP A 736 85.94 37.43 -40.33
N PRO A 737 85.43 38.66 -40.56
CA PRO A 737 84.27 38.90 -41.40
C PRO A 737 84.55 38.64 -42.89
N VAL A 738 83.64 37.93 -43.57
CA VAL A 738 83.78 37.62 -45.01
C VAL A 738 82.88 38.53 -45.86
N GLU A 739 83.49 39.38 -46.69
CA GLU A 739 82.79 40.28 -47.62
C GLU A 739 82.39 39.58 -48.93
N GLY A 740 81.27 39.99 -49.53
CA GLY A 740 80.86 39.59 -50.88
C GLY A 740 80.19 38.22 -50.98
N VAL A 741 79.68 37.68 -49.87
CA VAL A 741 79.01 36.38 -49.82
C VAL A 741 77.52 36.55 -50.17
N ASP A 742 77.03 35.79 -51.16
CA ASP A 742 75.62 35.77 -51.56
C ASP A 742 74.79 34.93 -50.58
N ILE A 743 73.75 35.54 -50.00
CA ILE A 743 72.81 34.93 -49.06
C ILE A 743 71.44 34.83 -49.70
N THR A 744 70.88 33.63 -49.70
CA THR A 744 69.49 33.36 -50.11
C THR A 744 68.71 32.83 -48.91
N LEU A 745 67.63 33.52 -48.54
CA LEU A 745 66.63 33.04 -47.61
C LEU A 745 65.50 32.40 -48.43
N LEU A 746 65.54 31.08 -48.58
CA LEU A 746 64.56 30.28 -49.31
C LEU A 746 63.33 30.03 -48.40
N ALA A 747 62.14 30.47 -48.81
CA ALA A 747 60.95 30.34 -47.98
C ALA A 747 60.33 28.92 -48.06
N TYR A 748 59.90 28.34 -46.93
CA TYR A 748 59.17 27.06 -46.90
C TYR A 748 57.69 27.16 -47.33
N SER A 749 57.22 28.37 -47.59
CA SER A 749 55.83 28.66 -47.99
C SER A 749 55.82 29.32 -49.36
N ASN A 750 54.65 29.64 -49.92
CA ASN A 750 54.50 30.39 -51.18
C ASN A 750 54.93 31.87 -51.07
N ARG A 751 55.93 32.18 -50.24
CA ARG A 751 56.48 33.52 -50.03
C ARG A 751 57.68 33.76 -50.93
N PRO A 752 57.97 35.02 -51.27
CA PRO A 752 59.13 35.35 -52.07
C PRO A 752 60.43 35.08 -51.29
N ASP A 753 61.38 34.45 -51.95
CA ASP A 753 62.75 34.32 -51.46
C ASP A 753 63.39 35.69 -51.31
N CYS A 754 64.22 35.84 -50.29
CA CYS A 754 64.89 37.10 -49.99
C CYS A 754 66.40 36.94 -50.18
N PHE A 755 67.06 37.97 -50.71
CA PHE A 755 68.47 37.90 -51.09
C PHE A 755 69.26 39.01 -50.38
N GLY A 756 70.51 38.73 -50.04
CA GLY A 756 71.45 39.69 -49.46
C GLY A 756 72.88 39.38 -49.85
N VAL A 757 73.77 40.37 -49.71
CA VAL A 757 75.21 40.19 -49.91
C VAL A 757 75.93 40.80 -48.72
N THR A 758 76.96 40.13 -48.20
CA THR A 758 77.72 40.65 -47.06
C THR A 758 78.59 41.85 -47.44
N GLY A 759 78.59 42.89 -46.61
CA GLY A 759 79.51 44.02 -46.72
C GLY A 759 80.90 43.75 -46.14
N ALA A 760 81.77 44.76 -46.12
CA ALA A 760 83.12 44.70 -45.56
C ALA A 760 83.20 44.31 -44.06
N ASP A 761 82.09 44.40 -43.34
CA ASP A 761 81.92 43.96 -41.95
C ASP A 761 81.42 42.52 -41.82
N GLY A 762 81.29 41.79 -42.93
CA GLY A 762 80.82 40.41 -42.99
C GLY A 762 79.32 40.27 -42.76
N VAL A 763 78.56 41.35 -42.89
CA VAL A 763 77.13 41.39 -42.55
C VAL A 763 76.28 41.70 -43.78
N ALA A 764 75.22 40.91 -43.98
CA ALA A 764 74.15 41.15 -44.95
C ALA A 764 72.88 41.57 -44.21
N MET A 765 72.32 42.74 -44.55
CA MET A 765 71.02 43.19 -44.04
C MET A 765 69.94 43.00 -45.11
N ILE A 766 68.98 42.12 -44.84
CA ILE A 766 67.92 41.73 -45.76
C ILE A 766 66.60 42.29 -45.23
N ALA A 767 66.07 43.34 -45.85
CA ALA A 767 64.81 43.98 -45.45
C ALA A 767 63.60 43.37 -46.18
N GLY A 768 62.43 43.44 -45.54
CA GLY A 768 61.17 42.97 -46.14
C GLY A 768 60.92 41.47 -46.00
N VAL A 769 61.71 40.78 -45.16
CA VAL A 769 61.56 39.35 -44.89
C VAL A 769 60.33 39.13 -44.03
N TRP A 770 59.34 38.43 -44.55
CA TRP A 770 58.08 38.23 -43.83
C TRP A 770 58.19 37.16 -42.73
N SER A 771 57.36 37.21 -41.67
CA SER A 771 57.36 36.22 -40.58
C SER A 771 57.14 34.77 -41.07
N GLY A 772 58.11 33.87 -40.96
CA GLY A 772 57.93 32.48 -41.38
C GLY A 772 59.22 31.67 -41.34
N LEU A 773 59.15 30.39 -41.68
CA LEU A 773 60.33 29.51 -41.75
C LEU A 773 61.09 29.68 -43.08
N TYR A 774 62.40 29.90 -42.99
CA TYR A 774 63.30 30.01 -44.15
C TYR A 774 64.48 29.05 -44.01
N THR A 775 64.96 28.51 -45.12
CA THR A 775 66.31 27.92 -45.21
C THR A 775 67.28 29.01 -45.64
N VAL A 776 68.34 29.19 -44.85
CA VAL A 776 69.45 30.06 -45.20
C VAL A 776 70.42 29.26 -46.06
N ILE A 777 70.59 29.71 -47.29
CA ILE A 777 71.54 29.18 -48.26
C ILE A 777 72.63 30.23 -48.46
N VAL A 778 73.88 29.82 -48.27
CA VAL A 778 75.05 30.66 -48.47
C VAL A 778 75.77 30.16 -49.71
N THR A 779 76.09 31.07 -50.64
CA THR A 779 76.97 30.74 -51.76
C THR A 779 78.36 31.30 -51.48
N PRO A 780 79.28 30.48 -50.95
CA PRO A 780 80.61 30.93 -50.56
C PRO A 780 81.49 31.32 -51.77
N PRO A 781 82.45 32.24 -51.60
CA PRO A 781 83.50 32.49 -52.58
C PRO A 781 84.35 31.24 -52.85
N ALA A 782 85.00 31.17 -54.02
CA ALA A 782 85.79 30.00 -54.41
C ALA A 782 86.88 29.64 -53.38
N GLY A 783 86.90 28.37 -52.95
CA GLY A 783 87.83 27.83 -51.95
C GLY A 783 87.27 27.69 -50.53
N LEU A 784 86.01 28.09 -50.30
CA LEU A 784 85.32 27.95 -49.01
C LEU A 784 84.01 27.17 -49.16
N VAL A 785 83.60 26.46 -48.11
CA VAL A 785 82.31 25.78 -47.98
C VAL A 785 81.56 26.26 -46.73
N SER A 786 80.23 26.31 -46.79
CA SER A 786 79.41 26.73 -45.66
C SER A 786 79.26 25.63 -44.62
N PHE A 787 79.40 25.97 -43.33
CA PHE A 787 79.12 25.04 -42.25
C PHE A 787 78.15 25.67 -41.23
N PRO A 788 76.95 25.10 -41.00
CA PRO A 788 76.37 23.92 -41.68
C PRO A 788 75.96 24.20 -43.14
N ASP A 789 75.85 23.14 -43.96
CA ASP A 789 75.43 23.22 -45.38
C ASP A 789 74.05 23.86 -45.58
N THR A 790 73.16 23.70 -44.60
CA THR A 790 71.84 24.34 -44.55
C THR A 790 71.49 24.69 -43.12
N GLN A 791 70.86 25.85 -42.92
CA GLN A 791 70.33 26.26 -41.62
C GLN A 791 68.89 26.75 -41.78
N GLN A 792 67.97 26.20 -40.99
CA GLN A 792 66.60 26.71 -40.93
C GLN A 792 66.47 27.80 -39.87
N VAL A 793 65.76 28.87 -40.19
CA VAL A 793 65.47 29.99 -39.29
C VAL A 793 63.98 30.33 -39.31
N MET A 794 63.38 30.38 -38.13
CA MET A 794 62.00 30.83 -37.94
C MET A 794 61.98 32.34 -37.70
N VAL A 795 61.38 33.06 -38.63
CA VAL A 795 61.25 34.52 -38.56
C VAL A 795 59.94 34.89 -37.83
N THR A 796 59.97 35.22 -36.53
CA THR A 796 58.87 35.78 -35.71
C THR A 796 59.32 36.92 -34.79
N ASP A 797 58.39 37.71 -34.25
CA ASP A 797 58.63 38.82 -33.31
C ASP A 797 59.53 38.49 -32.09
N ALA A 798 59.59 37.22 -31.70
CA ALA A 798 60.29 36.73 -30.52
C ALA A 798 61.81 36.46 -30.72
N ASN A 799 62.35 36.45 -31.94
CA ASN A 799 63.74 36.06 -32.20
C ASN A 799 64.63 37.24 -32.60
N ALA A 800 65.76 37.44 -31.88
CA ALA A 800 66.75 38.47 -32.18
C ALA A 800 67.49 38.15 -33.50
N TRP A 801 67.38 39.06 -34.48
CA TRP A 801 67.74 38.86 -35.88
C TRP A 801 69.24 38.93 -36.18
N THR A 802 70.02 37.94 -35.73
CA THR A 802 71.36 37.69 -36.26
C THR A 802 71.54 36.19 -36.46
N VAL A 803 71.68 35.76 -37.72
CA VAL A 803 72.02 34.37 -38.07
C VAL A 803 73.54 34.31 -38.29
N PRO A 804 74.32 33.75 -37.35
CA PRO A 804 75.75 33.56 -37.56
C PRO A 804 75.99 32.34 -38.45
N LEU A 805 76.82 32.49 -39.47
CA LEU A 805 77.24 31.43 -40.38
C LEU A 805 78.77 31.43 -40.47
N MET A 806 79.36 30.23 -40.51
CA MET A 806 80.80 30.03 -40.63
C MET A 806 81.13 29.46 -42.01
N LEU A 807 82.17 29.99 -42.64
CA LEU A 807 82.78 29.40 -43.83
C LEU A 807 84.09 28.72 -43.44
N VAL A 808 84.33 27.52 -43.95
CA VAL A 808 85.54 26.73 -43.71
C VAL A 808 86.21 26.42 -45.05
N GLU A 809 87.52 26.18 -45.06
CA GLU A 809 88.23 25.83 -46.31
C GLU A 809 87.70 24.53 -46.92
N GLU A 810 87.57 24.51 -48.26
CA GLU A 810 87.20 23.30 -49.02
C GLU A 810 88.42 22.36 -49.08
N GLU A 811 88.40 21.24 -48.34
CA GLU A 811 89.46 20.19 -48.40
C GLU A 811 89.55 19.45 -49.75
#